data_AF-A0AAZ3SA37-F1
#
_entry.id   AF-A0AAZ3SA37-F1
#
_cell.length_a   1.000
_cell.length_b   1.000
_cell.length_c   1.000
_cell.angle_alpha   90.00
_cell.angle_beta   90.00
_cell.angle_gamma   90.00
#
_symmetry.space_group_name_H-M   'P 1'
#
loop_
_entity.id
_entity.type
_entity.pdbx_description
1 polymer ?
#
loop_
_entity_poly.entity_id
_entity_poly.type
_entity_poly.pdbx_seq_one_letter_code
_entity_poly.pdbx_strand_id
1 'polypeptide(L)'
;MYATAHQRLCVTILIRSAVSHELSLSLSLSLSLSVLCVFLSLTLCVLLSLSLSLCLSHSHSLSVCVCLSLCVCVSLSHSVCVLLSLSLSLCLSLSLSLSLCSPACHPRHKAAVVKMDEASLTVNNELDAEMVVSWLSDHCYQCVYQPLGVVPAGPGPGLPSSVDFTVGTQHGITLQLNSSLELFSCLLPRVHYHFWEHGNYSLWVKNLNDSSVVNCSMITDTETVNSYLREYIHSTHSTHSTHSLTHSLTHSLTHSLTHSLTHSLTHSLTHDLGFPCRTVETATDTILPGPATPSRRLRSLDTFRGLSLVIMVFVNYGGGRYWFFRHESWNGLTVADLVFPWFVFIMGTSISLSVSSALRCGLSRFSLFTKAVWRSVQLFLIGLLIINPNYCQGPLSWDSLRIPGVLQRLAFSYLVVVSLDLCVDAWWYSAREFLLYWPAWLCVVVLETVWLCLTFLLPVPDCPSGYLGPGGIGDMGQYPNCTGGAAGYVDRWLLGENHIYQTPSSRVIYKSHLPFDPEGVLGSINSVLMAFLGLQAGKILLHYKDQHSSIMARFLIWSLVLGIISAVLTKCSLNEGFIPINKNLWSLSYVTTLACFALLLLVLIYYTVDVKRWWSGAPFYYPGMNSILVYVGHEVLEEYFPFRWRMADSQSHAEHLTQNLLATSCWVLISFLLHRKNIFWKI
;
A
#
# COMPACT_ATOMS: atom_id res chain seq x y z
N MET A 1 -29.28 52.31 -51.90
CA MET A 1 -28.86 53.71 -52.03
C MET A 1 -27.59 53.86 -51.22
N TYR A 2 -26.52 54.31 -51.87
CA TYR A 2 -25.13 54.31 -51.40
C TYR A 2 -24.96 55.00 -50.04
N ALA A 3 -24.23 54.36 -49.11
CA ALA A 3 -23.54 55.07 -48.04
C ALA A 3 -22.29 54.27 -47.62
N THR A 4 -21.15 54.86 -47.96
CA THR A 4 -19.77 54.47 -47.71
C THR A 4 -19.47 54.16 -46.24
N ALA A 5 -18.90 52.99 -45.97
CA ALA A 5 -18.30 52.68 -44.68
C ALA A 5 -16.97 53.43 -44.53
N HIS A 6 -16.91 54.47 -43.70
CA HIS A 6 -15.64 55.00 -43.20
C HIS A 6 -15.12 54.07 -42.09
N GLN A 7 -14.14 53.23 -42.41
CA GLN A 7 -13.34 52.53 -41.40
C GLN A 7 -12.38 53.54 -40.74
N ARG A 8 -12.62 53.90 -39.48
CA ARG A 8 -11.58 54.46 -38.61
C ARG A 8 -10.93 53.32 -37.84
N LEU A 9 -9.70 52.98 -38.22
CA LEU A 9 -8.85 52.05 -37.48
C LEU A 9 -8.31 52.79 -36.24
N CYS A 10 -8.72 52.37 -35.04
CA CYS A 10 -8.14 52.87 -33.79
C CYS A 10 -7.11 51.85 -33.31
N VAL A 11 -5.82 52.18 -33.44
CA VAL A 11 -4.71 51.34 -32.95
C VAL A 11 -4.28 51.88 -31.60
N THR A 12 -4.57 51.15 -30.53
CA THR A 12 -4.08 51.47 -29.18
C THR A 12 -2.79 50.69 -28.93
N ILE A 13 -1.65 51.39 -28.90
CA ILE A 13 -0.36 50.78 -28.56
C ILE A 13 -0.16 50.90 -27.05
N LEU A 14 -0.12 49.76 -26.35
CA LEU A 14 0.16 49.70 -24.92
C LEU A 14 1.60 49.20 -24.70
N ILE A 15 2.50 50.05 -24.23
CA ILE A 15 3.88 49.68 -23.87
C ILE A 15 3.94 49.45 -22.37
N ARG A 16 4.30 48.24 -21.93
CA ARG A 16 4.54 47.91 -20.52
C ARG A 16 6.04 47.60 -20.36
N SER A 17 6.74 48.36 -19.52
CA SER A 17 8.08 47.99 -19.08
C SER A 17 8.02 47.39 -17.68
N ALA A 18 8.71 46.27 -17.47
CA ALA A 18 8.96 45.71 -16.15
C ALA A 18 10.47 45.44 -16.05
N VAL A 19 11.10 45.96 -15.00
CA VAL A 19 12.53 45.82 -14.74
C VAL A 19 12.80 44.44 -14.15
N SER A 20 13.18 43.52 -15.01
CA SER A 20 14.01 42.35 -14.73
C SER A 20 14.56 41.91 -16.08
N HIS A 21 15.87 41.67 -16.17
CA HIS A 21 16.60 41.36 -17.40
C HIS A 21 15.89 40.30 -18.26
N GLU A 22 15.06 40.76 -19.21
CA GLU A 22 14.75 40.16 -20.51
C GLU A 22 13.65 41.00 -21.20
N LEU A 23 13.95 41.50 -22.40
CA LEU A 23 13.08 42.38 -23.17
C LEU A 23 12.03 41.54 -23.92
N SER A 24 10.75 41.61 -23.53
CA SER A 24 9.66 40.97 -24.28
C SER A 24 8.79 42.01 -24.98
N LEU A 25 8.81 42.00 -26.32
CA LEU A 25 7.93 42.82 -27.18
C LEU A 25 6.72 41.98 -27.57
N SER A 26 5.52 42.41 -27.15
CA SER A 26 4.27 41.80 -27.59
C SER A 26 3.45 42.81 -28.40
N LEU A 27 3.09 42.43 -29.63
CA LEU A 27 2.24 43.22 -30.53
C LEU A 27 0.90 42.51 -30.65
N SER A 28 -0.19 43.18 -30.32
CA SER A 28 -1.54 42.63 -30.46
C SER A 28 -2.38 43.56 -31.35
N LEU A 29 -3.05 42.98 -32.35
CA LEU A 29 -3.94 43.68 -33.28
C LEU A 29 -5.35 43.13 -33.08
N SER A 30 -6.34 44.00 -32.91
CA SER A 30 -7.75 43.60 -32.78
C SER A 30 -8.63 44.38 -33.75
N LEU A 31 -9.60 43.69 -34.37
CA LEU A 31 -10.59 44.24 -35.30
C LEU A 31 -12.00 43.95 -34.76
N SER A 32 -12.91 44.93 -34.83
CA SER A 32 -14.32 44.74 -34.45
C SER A 32 -15.27 45.42 -35.44
N LEU A 33 -16.43 44.81 -35.69
CA LEU A 33 -17.52 45.35 -36.53
C LEU A 33 -18.84 45.26 -35.75
N SER A 34 -19.68 46.31 -35.79
CA SER A 34 -20.99 46.32 -35.09
C SER A 34 -22.08 46.96 -35.97
N VAL A 35 -23.31 46.44 -35.89
CA VAL A 35 -24.53 47.00 -36.51
C VAL A 35 -25.59 47.18 -35.41
N LEU A 36 -26.21 48.36 -35.42
CA LEU A 36 -27.05 48.95 -34.38
C LEU A 36 -28.54 48.60 -34.55
N CYS A 37 -29.26 48.32 -33.45
CA CYS A 37 -30.53 48.96 -33.07
C CYS A 37 -31.02 48.50 -31.67
N VAL A 38 -31.64 49.43 -30.94
CA VAL A 38 -31.86 49.46 -29.48
C VAL A 38 -33.14 48.74 -29.07
N PHE A 39 -33.08 47.87 -28.06
CA PHE A 39 -33.91 47.87 -26.82
C PHE A 39 -33.33 46.83 -25.83
N LEU A 40 -33.19 47.24 -24.55
CA LEU A 40 -32.59 46.54 -23.39
C LEU A 40 -31.94 45.17 -23.68
N SER A 41 -30.66 45.17 -24.09
CA SER A 41 -29.93 43.96 -24.47
C SER A 41 -28.98 43.49 -23.35
N LEU A 42 -29.19 42.30 -22.82
CA LEU A 42 -28.15 41.53 -22.13
C LEU A 42 -27.15 41.07 -23.19
N THR A 43 -26.00 41.73 -23.30
CA THR A 43 -24.98 41.37 -24.30
C THR A 43 -24.05 40.30 -23.74
N LEU A 44 -24.10 39.09 -24.32
CA LEU A 44 -23.11 38.04 -24.13
C LEU A 44 -21.98 38.24 -25.14
N CYS A 45 -20.83 38.74 -24.71
CA CYS A 45 -19.64 38.77 -25.56
C CYS A 45 -18.83 37.49 -25.33
N VAL A 46 -18.60 36.72 -26.40
CA VAL A 46 -17.68 35.58 -26.41
C VAL A 46 -16.44 36.01 -27.20
N LEU A 47 -15.30 36.20 -26.52
CA LEU A 47 -14.02 36.42 -27.19
C LEU A 47 -13.22 35.13 -27.19
N LEU A 48 -12.76 34.74 -28.38
CA LEU A 48 -11.81 33.67 -28.58
C LEU A 48 -10.47 34.30 -28.98
N SER A 49 -9.45 34.16 -28.13
CA SER A 49 -8.08 34.57 -28.46
C SER A 49 -7.17 33.35 -28.53
N LEU A 50 -6.37 33.31 -29.59
CA LEU A 50 -5.44 32.24 -29.91
C LEU A 50 -4.03 32.83 -29.88
N SER A 51 -3.21 32.40 -28.93
CA SER A 51 -1.82 32.88 -28.80
C SER A 51 -0.85 31.72 -28.94
N LEU A 52 0.12 31.87 -29.83
CA LEU A 52 1.22 30.93 -30.05
C LEU A 52 2.46 31.43 -29.29
N SER A 53 3.07 30.61 -28.45
CA SER A 53 4.34 30.92 -27.79
C SER A 53 5.37 29.83 -28.05
N LEU A 54 6.56 30.23 -28.50
CA LEU A 54 7.72 29.38 -28.74
C LEU A 54 8.71 29.54 -27.58
N CYS A 55 9.05 28.44 -26.91
CA CYS A 55 10.08 28.42 -25.87
C CYS A 55 11.27 27.57 -26.31
N LEU A 56 12.47 28.18 -26.32
CA LEU A 56 13.75 27.48 -26.49
C LEU A 56 14.40 27.29 -25.12
N SER A 57 14.71 26.05 -24.74
CA SER A 57 15.57 25.75 -23.59
C SER A 57 16.92 25.21 -24.09
N HIS A 58 18.00 25.44 -23.31
CA HIS A 58 19.39 25.14 -23.67
C HIS A 58 19.75 23.63 -23.69
N SER A 59 18.77 22.76 -23.94
CA SER A 59 18.98 21.32 -24.16
C SER A 59 17.98 20.83 -25.21
N HIS A 60 18.39 20.94 -26.48
CA HIS A 60 17.77 20.41 -27.72
C HIS A 60 16.29 19.95 -27.65
N SER A 61 15.39 20.80 -27.20
CA SER A 61 13.94 20.58 -27.30
C SER A 61 13.23 21.89 -27.62
N LEU A 62 12.58 21.92 -28.78
CA LEU A 62 11.79 23.04 -29.26
C LEU A 62 10.33 22.73 -28.95
N SER A 63 9.70 23.50 -28.06
CA SER A 63 8.31 23.30 -27.68
C SER A 63 7.45 24.44 -28.25
N VAL A 64 6.39 24.07 -28.98
CA VAL A 64 5.38 24.99 -29.51
C VAL A 64 4.14 24.86 -28.65
N CYS A 65 3.78 25.92 -27.93
CA CYS A 65 2.57 25.97 -27.13
C CYS A 65 1.50 26.80 -27.85
N VAL A 66 0.33 26.20 -28.06
CA VAL A 66 -0.86 26.88 -28.59
C VAL A 66 -1.87 27.02 -27.46
N CYS A 67 -2.12 28.27 -27.04
CA CYS A 67 -3.10 28.56 -25.99
C CYS A 67 -4.39 29.10 -26.63
N LEU A 68 -5.51 28.44 -26.33
CA LEU A 68 -6.85 28.86 -26.73
C LEU A 68 -7.61 29.33 -25.49
N SER A 69 -8.00 30.60 -25.43
CA SER A 69 -8.78 31.11 -24.31
C SER A 69 -10.15 31.61 -24.78
N LEU A 70 -11.21 31.10 -24.16
CA LEU A 70 -12.60 31.51 -24.37
C LEU A 70 -13.06 32.34 -23.17
N CYS A 71 -13.36 33.62 -23.37
CA CYS A 71 -13.92 34.49 -22.34
C CYS A 71 -15.39 34.77 -22.64
N VAL A 72 -16.27 34.58 -21.64
CA VAL A 72 -17.69 34.91 -21.71
C VAL A 72 -18.00 35.99 -20.68
N CYS A 73 -18.42 37.17 -21.15
CA CYS A 73 -18.71 38.32 -20.29
C CYS A 73 -20.22 38.60 -20.26
N VAL A 74 -20.78 38.84 -19.07
CA VAL A 74 -22.13 39.38 -18.87
C VAL A 74 -21.99 40.66 -18.03
N SER A 75 -22.39 41.81 -18.58
CA SER A 75 -22.28 43.10 -17.89
C SER A 75 -23.65 43.71 -17.59
N LEU A 76 -23.88 44.11 -16.34
CA LEU A 76 -24.94 45.03 -15.93
C LEU A 76 -24.29 46.35 -15.49
N SER A 77 -24.71 47.46 -16.07
CA SER A 77 -24.02 48.75 -15.97
C SER A 77 -24.28 49.49 -14.65
N HIS A 78 -23.26 49.61 -13.79
CA HIS A 78 -22.69 50.89 -13.34
C HIS A 78 -21.39 50.65 -12.53
N SER A 79 -20.28 51.01 -13.16
CA SER A 79 -18.95 51.34 -12.61
C SER A 79 -18.13 50.33 -11.79
N VAL A 80 -16.90 50.11 -12.30
CA VAL A 80 -15.67 49.50 -11.75
C VAL A 80 -15.64 47.96 -11.68
N CYS A 81 -15.05 47.35 -12.72
CA CYS A 81 -14.64 45.94 -12.73
C CYS A 81 -13.12 45.83 -12.58
N VAL A 82 -12.65 45.18 -11.51
CA VAL A 82 -11.31 44.59 -11.41
C VAL A 82 -11.39 43.19 -12.00
N LEU A 83 -10.64 42.92 -13.07
CA LEU A 83 -10.64 41.62 -13.74
C LEU A 83 -9.51 40.73 -13.18
N LEU A 84 -9.89 39.63 -12.53
CA LEU A 84 -9.01 38.48 -12.30
C LEU A 84 -9.32 37.45 -13.39
N SER A 85 -8.41 37.27 -14.34
CA SER A 85 -8.56 36.25 -15.40
C SER A 85 -7.87 34.96 -14.95
N LEU A 86 -8.61 33.85 -14.99
CA LEU A 86 -8.08 32.50 -14.78
C LEU A 86 -7.95 31.84 -16.16
N SER A 87 -6.72 31.66 -16.64
CA SER A 87 -6.44 30.92 -17.87
C SER A 87 -6.25 29.43 -17.55
N LEU A 88 -6.97 28.57 -18.27
CA LEU A 88 -6.73 27.13 -18.28
C LEU A 88 -5.78 26.82 -19.45
N SER A 89 -4.52 26.48 -19.17
CA SER A 89 -3.58 26.00 -20.19
C SER A 89 -3.41 24.50 -20.07
N LEU A 90 -3.84 23.76 -21.11
CA LEU A 90 -3.57 22.33 -21.23
C LEU A 90 -2.22 22.15 -21.94
N CYS A 91 -1.17 21.84 -21.20
CA CYS A 91 0.14 21.53 -21.78
C CYS A 91 0.21 20.04 -22.11
N LEU A 92 0.08 19.67 -23.38
CA LEU A 92 0.50 18.34 -23.87
C LEU A 92 1.96 18.43 -24.30
N SER A 93 2.88 17.94 -23.46
CA SER A 93 4.27 17.72 -23.86
C SER A 93 4.39 16.36 -24.53
N LEU A 94 4.38 16.33 -25.86
CA LEU A 94 4.73 15.13 -26.63
C LEU A 94 6.26 15.09 -26.78
N SER A 95 6.96 14.37 -25.90
CA SER A 95 8.39 14.13 -26.03
C SER A 95 8.64 13.01 -27.04
N LEU A 96 8.81 13.34 -28.32
CA LEU A 96 9.27 12.41 -29.33
C LEU A 96 10.79 12.25 -29.22
N SER A 97 11.26 11.23 -28.49
CA SER A 97 12.68 10.85 -28.49
C SER A 97 12.98 10.06 -29.78
N LEU A 98 13.37 10.77 -30.85
CA LEU A 98 13.95 10.17 -32.04
C LEU A 98 15.38 9.70 -31.71
N SER A 99 15.52 8.45 -31.30
CA SER A 99 16.83 7.78 -31.29
C SER A 99 17.21 7.40 -32.72
N LEU A 100 18.08 8.19 -33.35
CA LEU A 100 18.78 7.75 -34.56
C LEU A 100 19.76 6.64 -34.18
N CYS A 101 19.33 5.38 -34.33
CA CYS A 101 20.22 4.23 -34.23
C CYS A 101 20.92 4.04 -35.59
N SER A 102 22.24 4.21 -35.62
CA SER A 102 23.06 3.96 -36.81
C SER A 102 23.09 2.46 -37.11
N PRO A 103 22.92 1.99 -38.37
CA PRO A 103 22.87 0.58 -38.69
C PRO A 103 24.31 0.05 -38.86
N ALA A 104 24.96 -0.31 -37.76
CA ALA A 104 26.09 -1.23 -37.80
C ALA A 104 25.56 -2.65 -37.57
N CYS A 105 25.26 -3.35 -38.67
CA CYS A 105 24.79 -4.73 -38.67
C CYS A 105 25.88 -5.71 -38.22
N HIS A 106 25.67 -6.36 -37.07
CA HIS A 106 26.17 -7.71 -36.78
C HIS A 106 24.97 -8.61 -36.42
N PRO A 107 25.04 -9.92 -36.73
CA PRO A 107 23.87 -10.73 -37.01
C PRO A 107 23.00 -10.90 -35.77
N ARG A 108 21.76 -10.40 -35.86
CA ARG A 108 20.75 -10.44 -34.82
C ARG A 108 20.31 -11.88 -34.56
N HIS A 109 20.72 -12.43 -33.42
CA HIS A 109 19.83 -13.29 -32.67
C HIS A 109 18.56 -12.48 -32.34
N LYS A 110 17.37 -13.08 -32.48
CA LYS A 110 16.10 -12.43 -32.12
C LYS A 110 16.16 -12.08 -30.64
N ALA A 111 16.40 -10.82 -30.30
CA ALA A 111 16.34 -10.34 -28.92
C ALA A 111 14.97 -10.72 -28.34
N ALA A 112 14.98 -11.53 -27.28
CA ALA A 112 13.77 -11.88 -26.57
C ALA A 112 13.08 -10.60 -26.10
N VAL A 113 11.76 -10.52 -26.26
CA VAL A 113 10.98 -9.40 -25.70
C VAL A 113 10.96 -9.61 -24.18
N VAL A 114 11.83 -8.86 -23.49
CA VAL A 114 11.96 -8.87 -22.04
C VAL A 114 10.70 -8.27 -21.41
N LYS A 115 10.18 -8.90 -20.35
CA LYS A 115 9.00 -8.39 -19.63
C LYS A 115 9.40 -7.38 -18.55
N MET A 116 8.41 -6.73 -17.96
CA MET A 116 8.57 -5.95 -16.73
C MET A 116 9.21 -6.82 -15.65
N ASP A 117 10.13 -6.26 -14.86
CA ASP A 117 10.95 -6.97 -13.86
C ASP A 117 11.97 -7.99 -14.44
N GLU A 118 12.28 -7.95 -15.74
CA GLU A 118 13.27 -8.83 -16.38
C GLU A 118 14.38 -8.03 -17.08
N ALA A 119 15.51 -8.70 -17.30
CA ALA A 119 16.66 -8.25 -18.08
C ALA A 119 17.20 -9.38 -18.96
N SER A 120 17.90 -9.02 -20.04
CA SER A 120 18.55 -9.98 -20.93
C SER A 120 20.02 -10.16 -20.53
N LEU A 121 20.45 -11.41 -20.37
CA LEU A 121 21.82 -11.79 -20.06
C LEU A 121 22.35 -12.73 -21.16
N THR A 122 23.26 -12.24 -21.98
CA THR A 122 23.97 -13.04 -22.98
C THR A 122 25.26 -13.59 -22.37
N VAL A 123 25.42 -14.91 -22.33
CA VAL A 123 26.65 -15.54 -21.81
C VAL A 123 27.47 -16.04 -22.99
N ASN A 124 28.70 -15.52 -23.10
CA ASN A 124 29.67 -15.86 -24.14
C ASN A 124 30.76 -16.75 -23.55
N ASN A 125 30.83 -18.00 -24.01
CA ASN A 125 31.79 -19.00 -23.59
C ASN A 125 32.87 -19.20 -24.67
N GLU A 126 34.12 -18.84 -24.37
CA GLU A 126 35.29 -19.10 -25.23
C GLU A 126 36.06 -20.38 -24.79
N LEU A 127 35.55 -21.16 -23.83
CA LEU A 127 36.19 -22.38 -23.36
C LEU A 127 35.90 -23.56 -24.29
N ASP A 128 36.84 -24.52 -24.33
CA ASP A 128 36.71 -25.78 -25.09
C ASP A 128 35.75 -26.80 -24.44
N ALA A 129 35.09 -26.42 -23.35
CA ALA A 129 34.17 -27.26 -22.59
C ALA A 129 32.80 -26.58 -22.41
N GLU A 130 31.76 -27.40 -22.26
CA GLU A 130 30.42 -26.93 -21.94
C GLU A 130 30.38 -26.34 -20.52
N MET A 131 29.60 -25.28 -20.35
CA MET A 131 29.48 -24.55 -19.09
C MET A 131 28.03 -24.49 -18.63
N VAL A 132 27.79 -24.88 -17.39
CA VAL A 132 26.47 -24.75 -16.74
C VAL A 132 26.44 -23.42 -15.99
N VAL A 133 25.49 -22.56 -16.34
CA VAL A 133 25.22 -21.31 -15.65
C VAL A 133 24.12 -21.57 -14.63
N SER A 134 24.38 -21.30 -13.36
CA SER A 134 23.41 -21.38 -12.27
C SER A 134 23.29 -20.02 -11.58
N TRP A 135 22.16 -19.78 -10.92
CA TRP A 135 21.87 -18.52 -10.27
C TRP A 135 21.22 -18.72 -8.90
N LEU A 136 21.37 -17.70 -8.04
CA LEU A 136 20.78 -17.64 -6.71
C LEU A 136 20.36 -16.20 -6.43
N SER A 137 19.13 -15.99 -5.94
CA SER A 137 18.68 -14.66 -5.49
C SER A 137 19.23 -14.35 -4.11
N ASP A 138 19.65 -13.11 -3.88
CA ASP A 138 20.17 -12.67 -2.56
C ASP A 138 19.10 -12.68 -1.46
N HIS A 139 17.82 -12.62 -1.83
CA HIS A 139 16.69 -12.76 -0.91
C HIS A 139 16.35 -14.23 -0.56
N CYS A 140 17.02 -15.21 -1.18
CA CYS A 140 16.84 -16.62 -0.89
C CYS A 140 17.83 -17.08 0.18
N TYR A 141 17.38 -17.23 1.42
CA TYR A 141 18.24 -17.61 2.53
C TYR A 141 18.63 -19.10 2.45
N GLN A 142 19.96 -19.36 2.39
CA GLN A 142 20.54 -20.70 2.31
C GLN A 142 19.93 -21.58 1.21
N CYS A 143 19.62 -21.02 0.03
CA CYS A 143 19.01 -21.81 -1.03
C CYS A 143 20.04 -22.52 -1.93
N VAL A 144 19.60 -23.62 -2.54
CA VAL A 144 20.37 -24.32 -3.58
C VAL A 144 20.34 -23.53 -4.88
N TYR A 145 21.50 -23.39 -5.52
CA TYR A 145 21.63 -22.76 -6.84
C TYR A 145 20.72 -23.43 -7.87
N GLN A 146 20.02 -22.62 -8.65
CA GLN A 146 19.12 -23.09 -9.69
C GLN A 146 19.80 -23.00 -11.06
N PRO A 147 19.75 -24.05 -11.90
CA PRO A 147 20.32 -23.98 -13.24
C PRO A 147 19.55 -22.99 -14.10
N LEU A 148 20.27 -22.05 -14.72
CA LEU A 148 19.74 -21.12 -15.72
C LEU A 148 19.76 -21.75 -17.12
N GLY A 149 20.84 -22.49 -17.43
CA GLY A 149 20.98 -23.29 -18.64
C GLY A 149 22.42 -23.68 -18.94
N VAL A 150 22.63 -24.33 -20.07
CA VAL A 150 23.95 -24.83 -20.53
C VAL A 150 24.40 -24.01 -21.73
N VAL A 151 25.65 -23.54 -21.69
CA VAL A 151 26.31 -22.83 -22.78
C VAL A 151 27.30 -23.79 -23.46
N PRO A 152 27.21 -23.99 -24.78
CA PRO A 152 28.09 -24.91 -25.50
C PRO A 152 29.56 -24.47 -25.42
N ALA A 153 30.48 -25.41 -25.68
CA ALA A 153 31.89 -25.08 -25.91
C ALA A 153 32.07 -24.14 -27.12
N GLY A 154 33.08 -23.29 -27.10
CA GLY A 154 33.48 -22.47 -28.23
C GLY A 154 33.92 -23.35 -29.41
N PRO A 155 33.53 -23.04 -30.66
CA PRO A 155 33.89 -23.84 -31.83
C PRO A 155 35.38 -23.75 -32.22
N GLY A 156 36.16 -22.91 -31.55
CA GLY A 156 37.62 -22.82 -31.72
C GLY A 156 38.22 -21.63 -30.94
N PRO A 157 39.55 -21.54 -30.86
CA PRO A 157 40.23 -20.48 -30.11
C PRO A 157 39.88 -19.10 -30.66
N GLY A 158 39.32 -18.23 -29.80
CA GLY A 158 38.89 -16.88 -30.15
C GLY A 158 37.49 -16.76 -30.77
N LEU A 159 36.73 -17.87 -30.90
CA LEU A 159 35.33 -17.85 -31.31
C LEU A 159 34.43 -18.25 -30.12
N PRO A 160 33.67 -17.31 -29.53
CA PRO A 160 32.75 -17.63 -28.43
C PRO A 160 31.50 -18.34 -28.94
N SER A 161 30.98 -19.26 -28.12
CA SER A 161 29.59 -19.72 -28.20
C SER A 161 28.73 -18.85 -27.29
N SER A 162 27.58 -18.36 -27.78
CA SER A 162 26.72 -17.44 -27.05
C SER A 162 25.31 -18.00 -26.85
N VAL A 163 24.77 -17.83 -25.63
CA VAL A 163 23.38 -18.15 -25.31
C VAL A 163 22.75 -17.00 -24.53
N ASP A 164 21.53 -16.62 -24.92
CA ASP A 164 20.74 -15.59 -24.27
C ASP A 164 19.85 -16.18 -23.17
N PHE A 165 19.91 -15.61 -21.98
CA PHE A 165 19.07 -15.93 -20.83
C PHE A 165 18.27 -14.72 -20.38
N THR A 166 17.12 -14.98 -19.75
CA THR A 166 16.32 -13.94 -19.07
C THR A 166 16.53 -14.04 -17.57
N VAL A 167 16.89 -12.93 -16.93
CA VAL A 167 17.11 -12.85 -15.48
C VAL A 167 16.16 -11.85 -14.84
N GLY A 168 15.71 -12.14 -13.62
CA GLY A 168 14.85 -11.22 -12.87
C GLY A 168 15.62 -10.02 -12.32
N THR A 169 14.99 -8.85 -12.26
CA THR A 169 15.61 -7.60 -11.81
C THR A 169 15.11 -7.12 -10.46
N GLN A 170 14.15 -7.83 -9.85
CA GLN A 170 13.55 -7.43 -8.55
C GLN A 170 14.54 -7.45 -7.40
N HIS A 171 15.51 -8.38 -7.44
CA HIS A 171 16.49 -8.58 -6.39
C HIS A 171 17.86 -8.81 -7.03
N GLY A 172 18.93 -8.57 -6.26
CA GLY A 172 20.27 -8.97 -6.67
C GLY A 172 20.36 -10.49 -6.88
N ILE A 173 21.18 -10.88 -7.85
CA ILE A 173 21.41 -12.26 -8.22
C ILE A 173 22.91 -12.54 -8.15
N THR A 174 23.25 -13.67 -7.54
CA THR A 174 24.59 -14.25 -7.57
C THR A 174 24.63 -15.35 -8.63
N LEU A 175 25.54 -15.23 -9.60
CA LEU A 175 25.76 -16.23 -10.63
C LEU A 175 26.90 -17.20 -10.24
N GLN A 176 26.70 -18.49 -10.53
CA GLN A 176 27.70 -19.53 -10.39
C GLN A 176 27.89 -20.23 -11.74
N LEU A 177 29.15 -20.38 -12.16
CA LEU A 177 29.54 -21.00 -13.42
C LEU A 177 30.32 -22.27 -13.09
N ASN A 178 29.82 -23.43 -13.55
CA ASN A 178 30.50 -24.72 -13.40
C ASN A 178 30.83 -25.30 -14.77
N SER A 179 32.03 -25.86 -14.93
CA SER A 179 32.48 -26.57 -16.13
C SER A 179 32.62 -28.07 -15.87
N SER A 180 32.52 -28.89 -16.92
CA SER A 180 32.60 -30.36 -16.86
C SER A 180 34.02 -30.93 -16.66
N LEU A 181 35.06 -30.13 -16.89
CA LEU A 181 36.48 -30.49 -16.65
C LEU A 181 36.97 -29.84 -15.35
N GLU A 182 37.69 -30.62 -14.54
CA GLU A 182 38.05 -30.31 -13.15
C GLU A 182 38.39 -28.84 -12.86
N LEU A 183 37.60 -28.25 -11.96
CA LEU A 183 37.84 -27.05 -11.13
C LEU A 183 38.56 -25.85 -11.78
N PHE A 184 38.16 -25.41 -12.97
CA PHE A 184 38.36 -24.02 -13.35
C PHE A 184 37.42 -23.14 -12.52
N SER A 185 37.80 -22.82 -11.29
CA SER A 185 37.17 -21.72 -10.55
C SER A 185 37.49 -20.44 -11.31
N CYS A 186 36.51 -19.87 -12.02
CA CYS A 186 36.65 -18.55 -12.64
C CYS A 186 37.22 -17.60 -11.58
N LEU A 187 38.28 -16.86 -11.91
CA LEU A 187 38.98 -16.00 -10.97
C LEU A 187 38.20 -14.70 -10.71
N LEU A 188 36.87 -14.78 -10.74
CA LEU A 188 35.99 -13.81 -10.12
C LEU A 188 35.24 -14.47 -8.95
N PRO A 189 35.30 -13.86 -7.75
CA PRO A 189 34.43 -14.25 -6.65
C PRO A 189 32.98 -14.15 -7.11
N ARG A 190 32.11 -15.02 -6.58
CA ARG A 190 30.64 -14.97 -6.65
C ARG A 190 30.17 -13.61 -7.18
N VAL A 191 29.83 -13.54 -8.47
CA VAL A 191 29.50 -12.26 -9.10
C VAL A 191 28.09 -11.90 -8.65
N HIS A 192 28.04 -11.17 -7.54
CA HIS A 192 26.84 -10.54 -7.05
C HIS A 192 26.58 -9.33 -7.94
N TYR A 193 25.52 -9.41 -8.75
CA TYR A 193 25.17 -8.35 -9.68
C TYR A 193 23.70 -7.99 -9.56
N HIS A 194 23.42 -6.69 -9.59
CA HIS A 194 22.06 -6.18 -9.60
C HIS A 194 21.69 -5.81 -11.04
N PHE A 195 20.82 -6.61 -11.65
CA PHE A 195 20.31 -6.36 -12.98
C PHE A 195 19.22 -5.28 -12.92
N TRP A 196 19.24 -4.36 -13.88
CA TRP A 196 18.23 -3.31 -14.04
C TRP A 196 17.25 -3.68 -15.14
N GLU A 197 15.99 -3.26 -14.98
CA GLU A 197 14.89 -3.55 -15.90
C GLU A 197 15.22 -3.17 -17.35
N HIS A 198 14.90 -4.08 -18.26
CA HIS A 198 15.15 -3.94 -19.70
C HIS A 198 16.62 -3.72 -20.07
N GLY A 199 17.55 -3.99 -19.15
CA GLY A 199 18.98 -3.95 -19.42
C GLY A 199 19.43 -5.15 -20.25
N ASN A 200 20.37 -4.90 -21.18
CA ASN A 200 21.09 -5.95 -21.90
C ASN A 200 22.51 -6.06 -21.34
N TYR A 201 22.84 -7.25 -20.88
CA TYR A 201 24.10 -7.57 -20.21
C TYR A 201 24.80 -8.69 -20.96
N SER A 202 26.11 -8.57 -21.18
CA SER A 202 26.94 -9.64 -21.74
C SER A 202 28.01 -10.10 -20.75
N LEU A 203 28.00 -11.40 -20.43
CA LEU A 203 29.00 -12.05 -19.58
C LEU A 203 29.99 -12.80 -20.47
N TRP A 204 31.25 -12.39 -20.44
CA TRP A 204 32.33 -12.99 -21.22
C TRP A 204 33.20 -13.88 -20.35
N VAL A 205 33.37 -15.13 -20.77
CA VAL A 205 34.21 -16.12 -20.09
C VAL A 205 35.37 -16.48 -21.01
N LYS A 206 36.59 -16.08 -20.63
CA LYS A 206 37.80 -16.18 -21.47
C LYS A 206 38.92 -16.95 -20.77
N ASN A 207 39.67 -17.74 -21.53
CA ASN A 207 40.88 -18.40 -21.02
C ASN A 207 42.09 -17.46 -21.06
N LEU A 208 42.84 -17.32 -19.97
CA LEU A 208 44.08 -16.54 -19.92
C LEU A 208 45.31 -17.46 -20.01
N ASN A 209 45.98 -17.45 -21.16
CA ASN A 209 47.36 -17.90 -21.39
C ASN A 209 47.79 -19.21 -20.70
N ASP A 210 47.32 -20.38 -21.17
CA ASP A 210 47.82 -21.72 -20.81
C ASP A 210 47.84 -22.08 -19.30
N SER A 211 47.24 -21.23 -18.47
CA SER A 211 47.09 -21.47 -17.04
C SER A 211 45.66 -21.89 -16.74
N SER A 212 45.45 -22.64 -15.66
CA SER A 212 44.15 -23.16 -15.22
C SER A 212 43.18 -22.06 -14.72
N VAL A 213 43.25 -20.84 -15.27
CA VAL A 213 42.66 -19.60 -14.77
C VAL A 213 41.78 -18.96 -15.86
N VAL A 214 40.48 -18.88 -15.58
CA VAL A 214 39.48 -18.29 -16.47
C VAL A 214 39.14 -16.87 -15.99
N ASN A 215 39.13 -15.90 -16.91
CA ASN A 215 38.70 -14.53 -16.67
C ASN A 215 37.23 -14.37 -17.04
N CYS A 216 36.43 -13.89 -16.09
CA CYS A 216 35.01 -13.62 -16.27
C CYS A 216 34.78 -12.10 -16.24
N SER A 217 34.27 -11.47 -17.30
CA SER A 217 33.96 -10.02 -17.31
C SER A 217 32.51 -9.77 -17.71
N MET A 218 31.79 -8.97 -16.92
CA MET A 218 30.42 -8.54 -17.23
C MET A 218 30.45 -7.14 -17.85
N ILE A 219 29.82 -7.00 -19.02
CA ILE A 219 29.71 -5.76 -19.78
C ILE A 219 28.23 -5.41 -19.88
N THR A 220 27.90 -4.13 -19.68
CA THR A 220 26.56 -3.59 -19.91
C THR A 220 26.50 -3.05 -21.34
N ASP A 221 25.75 -3.71 -22.21
CA ASP A 221 25.75 -3.37 -23.65
C ASP A 221 24.90 -2.13 -23.97
N THR A 222 23.92 -1.82 -23.10
CA THR A 222 23.04 -0.66 -23.23
C THR A 222 22.88 0.08 -21.90
N GLU A 223 22.88 1.41 -21.92
CA GLU A 223 22.58 2.22 -20.74
C GLU A 223 21.20 1.86 -20.19
N THR A 224 21.16 1.50 -18.91
CA THR A 224 19.96 1.00 -18.24
C THR A 224 19.05 2.14 -17.85
N VAL A 225 17.75 2.00 -18.11
CA VAL A 225 16.76 2.97 -17.62
C VAL A 225 16.44 2.61 -16.17
N ASN A 226 16.87 3.46 -15.24
CA ASN A 226 16.44 3.33 -13.85
C ASN A 226 14.96 3.77 -13.73
N SER A 227 14.04 2.81 -13.88
CA SER A 227 12.61 3.01 -13.73
C SER A 227 12.26 3.59 -12.34
N TYR A 228 12.96 3.15 -11.30
CA TYR A 228 12.75 3.59 -9.91
C TYR A 228 13.04 5.09 -9.67
N LEU A 229 14.09 5.65 -10.33
CA LEU A 229 14.52 7.03 -10.09
C LEU A 229 13.73 8.06 -10.91
N ARG A 230 13.30 7.70 -12.13
CA ARG A 230 12.48 8.58 -12.99
C ARG A 230 11.08 8.78 -12.43
N GLU A 231 10.52 7.77 -11.76
CA GLU A 231 9.20 7.86 -11.13
C GLU A 231 9.18 8.62 -9.80
N TYR A 232 10.28 8.61 -9.02
CA TYR A 232 10.38 9.48 -7.83
C TYR A 232 10.31 10.97 -8.22
N ILE A 233 10.91 11.34 -9.35
CA ILE A 233 10.89 12.71 -9.89
C ILE A 233 9.51 13.06 -10.48
N HIS A 234 8.80 12.11 -11.10
CA HIS A 234 7.43 12.33 -11.61
C HIS A 234 6.36 12.32 -10.51
N SER A 235 6.52 11.50 -9.47
CA SER A 235 5.65 11.44 -8.28
C SER A 235 5.70 12.73 -7.46
N THR A 236 6.89 13.33 -7.31
CA THR A 236 7.04 14.64 -6.64
C THR A 236 6.40 15.80 -7.43
N HIS A 237 6.36 15.71 -8.77
CA HIS A 237 5.66 16.70 -9.60
C HIS A 237 4.14 16.47 -9.63
N SER A 238 3.69 15.20 -9.69
CA SER A 238 2.26 14.84 -9.66
C SER A 238 1.60 15.15 -8.31
N THR A 239 2.30 14.97 -7.19
CA THR A 239 1.81 15.33 -5.85
C THR A 239 1.67 16.85 -5.65
N HIS A 240 2.53 17.67 -6.27
CA HIS A 240 2.36 19.12 -6.28
C HIS A 240 1.18 19.59 -7.15
N SER A 241 0.94 18.93 -8.30
CA SER A 241 -0.19 19.24 -9.19
C SER A 241 -1.53 18.75 -8.64
N THR A 242 -1.57 17.60 -7.97
CA THR A 242 -2.78 17.08 -7.33
C THR A 242 -3.11 17.78 -6.02
N HIS A 243 -2.09 18.20 -5.24
CA HIS A 243 -2.29 19.05 -4.06
C HIS A 243 -2.81 20.44 -4.45
N SER A 244 -2.33 21.03 -5.56
CA SER A 244 -2.85 22.32 -6.03
C SER A 244 -4.26 22.20 -6.64
N LEU A 245 -4.59 21.12 -7.35
CA LEU A 245 -5.96 20.86 -7.84
C LEU A 245 -6.96 20.55 -6.71
N THR A 246 -6.59 19.73 -5.72
CA THR A 246 -7.47 19.44 -4.59
C THR A 246 -7.61 20.63 -3.65
N HIS A 247 -6.55 21.40 -3.40
CA HIS A 247 -6.60 22.64 -2.61
C HIS A 247 -7.41 23.74 -3.34
N SER A 248 -7.31 23.88 -4.66
CA SER A 248 -8.10 24.86 -5.42
C SER A 248 -9.57 24.45 -5.56
N LEU A 249 -9.87 23.16 -5.78
CA LEU A 249 -11.24 22.64 -5.81
C LEU A 249 -11.89 22.68 -4.43
N THR A 250 -11.17 22.30 -3.36
CA THR A 250 -11.71 22.43 -1.99
C THR A 250 -11.83 23.90 -1.60
N HIS A 251 -10.88 24.78 -1.85
CA HIS A 251 -11.02 26.19 -1.50
C HIS A 251 -12.16 26.88 -2.26
N SER A 252 -12.34 26.58 -3.56
CA SER A 252 -13.41 27.16 -4.38
C SER A 252 -14.81 26.63 -4.03
N LEU A 253 -14.94 25.32 -3.77
CA LEU A 253 -16.21 24.72 -3.32
C LEU A 253 -16.52 25.05 -1.85
N THR A 254 -15.51 25.16 -0.99
CA THR A 254 -15.72 25.52 0.42
C THR A 254 -16.14 26.98 0.51
N HIS A 255 -15.48 27.91 -0.17
CA HIS A 255 -15.82 29.33 -0.12
C HIS A 255 -17.18 29.66 -0.76
N SER A 256 -17.58 28.96 -1.85
CA SER A 256 -18.90 29.17 -2.46
C SER A 256 -20.04 28.51 -1.68
N LEU A 257 -19.79 27.42 -0.93
CA LEU A 257 -20.83 26.73 -0.16
C LEU A 257 -20.89 27.14 1.32
N THR A 258 -19.83 27.66 1.93
CA THR A 258 -19.90 28.23 3.29
C THR A 258 -20.65 29.55 3.33
N HIS A 259 -20.60 30.37 2.28
CA HIS A 259 -21.39 31.61 2.30
C HIS A 259 -22.89 31.36 2.06
N SER A 260 -23.29 30.24 1.44
CA SER A 260 -24.70 29.96 1.14
C SER A 260 -25.41 29.07 2.17
N LEU A 261 -24.70 28.40 3.09
CA LEU A 261 -25.31 27.43 4.02
C LEU A 261 -24.92 27.62 5.51
N THR A 262 -24.35 28.76 5.89
CA THR A 262 -24.03 29.06 7.30
C THR A 262 -25.20 29.66 8.09
N HIS A 263 -26.43 29.61 7.57
CA HIS A 263 -27.62 30.11 8.29
C HIS A 263 -28.78 29.11 8.37
N SER A 264 -28.57 27.79 8.19
CA SER A 264 -29.73 26.88 8.27
C SER A 264 -29.58 25.51 8.93
N LEU A 265 -28.41 25.02 9.32
CA LEU A 265 -28.34 23.71 10.01
C LEU A 265 -27.21 23.67 11.05
N THR A 266 -27.37 24.42 12.14
CA THR A 266 -26.71 24.18 13.44
C THR A 266 -27.70 23.55 14.42
N HIS A 267 -28.27 22.42 14.02
CA HIS A 267 -28.78 21.44 14.97
C HIS A 267 -28.82 20.08 14.28
N SER A 268 -28.40 19.05 15.01
CA SER A 268 -28.47 17.63 14.63
C SER A 268 -27.30 17.09 13.81
N LEU A 269 -26.40 16.38 14.52
CA LEU A 269 -26.05 14.96 14.29
C LEU A 269 -24.62 14.67 14.78
N THR A 270 -24.49 14.55 16.10
CA THR A 270 -23.43 13.76 16.73
C THR A 270 -24.08 12.49 17.25
N HIS A 271 -23.88 11.34 16.59
CA HIS A 271 -24.13 10.05 17.21
C HIS A 271 -23.25 8.92 16.64
N ASP A 272 -22.77 8.11 17.59
CA ASP A 272 -22.47 6.68 17.51
C ASP A 272 -21.10 6.20 16.97
N LEU A 273 -20.11 6.26 17.86
CA LEU A 273 -19.52 5.00 18.37
C LEU A 273 -20.10 4.76 19.77
N GLY A 274 -21.23 4.09 19.82
CA GLY A 274 -21.92 3.77 21.05
C GLY A 274 -23.12 2.92 20.67
N PHE A 275 -23.33 1.84 21.41
CA PHE A 275 -24.62 1.18 21.42
C PHE A 275 -25.69 2.26 21.66
N PRO A 276 -26.78 2.35 20.88
CA PRO A 276 -27.88 3.20 21.26
C PRO A 276 -28.37 2.68 22.61
N CYS A 277 -28.07 3.44 23.67
CA CYS A 277 -28.63 3.20 24.99
C CYS A 277 -30.11 3.55 24.86
N ARG A 278 -30.94 2.57 24.47
CA ARG A 278 -32.38 2.66 24.72
C ARG A 278 -32.53 2.51 26.22
N THR A 279 -32.61 3.64 26.92
CA THR A 279 -33.15 3.70 28.26
C THR A 279 -34.56 3.10 28.21
N VAL A 280 -34.71 1.91 28.81
CA VAL A 280 -36.03 1.46 29.25
C VAL A 280 -36.33 2.33 30.47
N GLU A 281 -37.09 3.40 30.27
CA GLU A 281 -37.61 4.20 31.39
C GLU A 281 -38.62 3.36 32.16
N THR A 282 -38.17 2.71 33.23
CA THR A 282 -39.06 2.39 34.35
C THR A 282 -39.31 3.69 35.11
N ALA A 283 -40.47 4.29 34.85
CA ALA A 283 -40.95 5.48 35.54
C ALA A 283 -40.95 5.27 37.05
N THR A 284 -40.04 5.95 37.74
CA THR A 284 -40.24 6.40 39.11
C THR A 284 -39.51 7.72 39.25
N ASP A 285 -40.29 8.77 39.53
CA ASP A 285 -39.84 10.15 39.71
C ASP A 285 -38.69 10.25 40.73
N THR A 286 -37.71 11.11 40.43
CA THR A 286 -37.26 12.28 41.21
C THR A 286 -35.76 12.53 40.97
N ILE A 287 -35.40 13.81 40.77
CA ILE A 287 -34.04 14.39 40.59
C ILE A 287 -33.50 14.32 39.15
N LEU A 288 -33.64 15.45 38.43
CA LEU A 288 -33.00 15.76 37.15
C LEU A 288 -31.49 15.46 37.20
N PRO A 289 -30.97 14.49 36.42
CA PRO A 289 -29.54 14.41 36.15
C PRO A 289 -29.16 15.58 35.23
N GLY A 290 -28.04 16.26 35.52
CA GLY A 290 -27.51 17.29 34.63
C GLY A 290 -27.27 16.76 33.21
N PRO A 291 -27.29 17.62 32.17
CA PRO A 291 -27.17 17.18 30.79
C PRO A 291 -25.90 16.35 30.60
N ALA A 292 -26.06 15.10 30.17
CA ALA A 292 -24.95 14.20 29.89
C ALA A 292 -24.03 14.87 28.86
N THR A 293 -22.77 15.10 29.24
CA THR A 293 -21.77 15.63 28.29
C THR A 293 -21.62 14.63 27.14
N PRO A 294 -21.76 15.05 25.87
CA PRO A 294 -21.69 14.13 24.74
C PRO A 294 -20.30 13.48 24.72
N SER A 295 -20.26 12.15 24.64
CA SER A 295 -18.99 11.41 24.57
C SER A 295 -18.25 11.80 23.30
N ARG A 296 -17.16 12.57 23.46
CA ARG A 296 -16.32 12.99 22.34
C ARG A 296 -15.60 11.78 21.74
N ARG A 297 -16.00 11.39 20.53
CA ARG A 297 -15.36 10.34 19.73
C ARG A 297 -13.89 10.69 19.47
N LEU A 298 -12.98 9.74 19.67
CA LEU A 298 -11.55 9.96 19.53
C LEU A 298 -11.16 9.96 18.04
N ARG A 299 -10.71 11.11 17.52
CA ARG A 299 -10.50 11.30 16.09
C ARG A 299 -9.20 10.66 15.60
N SER A 300 -8.18 10.60 16.45
CA SER A 300 -6.92 9.88 16.14
C SER A 300 -7.15 8.39 15.85
N LEU A 301 -8.10 7.75 16.54
CA LEU A 301 -8.40 6.34 16.35
C LEU A 301 -8.98 6.07 14.95
N ASP A 302 -9.98 6.86 14.56
CA ASP A 302 -10.57 6.75 13.22
C ASP A 302 -9.54 7.05 12.13
N THR A 303 -8.66 8.02 12.38
CA THR A 303 -7.58 8.40 11.47
C THR A 303 -6.57 7.27 11.29
N PHE A 304 -6.10 6.65 12.37
CA PHE A 304 -5.18 5.51 12.28
C PHE A 304 -5.84 4.35 11.55
N ARG A 305 -7.04 3.94 11.97
CA ARG A 305 -7.79 2.86 11.30
C ARG A 305 -7.96 3.10 9.80
N GLY A 306 -8.31 4.32 9.42
CA GLY A 306 -8.48 4.68 8.02
C GLY A 306 -7.16 4.77 7.24
N LEU A 307 -6.07 5.21 7.88
CA LEU A 307 -4.74 5.21 7.27
C LEU A 307 -4.30 3.78 6.95
N SER A 308 -4.42 2.86 7.91
CA SER A 308 -4.12 1.44 7.71
C SER A 308 -4.96 0.85 6.58
N LEU A 309 -6.25 1.19 6.51
CA LEU A 309 -7.14 0.69 5.47
C LEU A 309 -6.83 1.26 4.09
N VAL A 310 -6.50 2.55 3.98
CA VAL A 310 -6.15 3.16 2.69
C VAL A 310 -4.88 2.53 2.12
N ILE A 311 -3.86 2.32 2.95
CA ILE A 311 -2.62 1.65 2.52
C ILE A 311 -2.92 0.18 2.16
N MET A 312 -3.76 -0.52 2.95
CA MET A 312 -4.19 -1.90 2.66
C MET A 312 -4.85 -2.03 1.29
N VAL A 313 -5.82 -1.16 0.96
CA VAL A 313 -6.49 -1.16 -0.35
C VAL A 313 -5.48 -0.89 -1.47
N PHE A 314 -4.56 0.06 -1.27
CA PHE A 314 -3.53 0.38 -2.27
C PHE A 314 -2.59 -0.80 -2.57
N VAL A 315 -2.14 -1.53 -1.54
CA VAL A 315 -1.27 -2.71 -1.73
C VAL A 315 -2.04 -3.91 -2.25
N ASN A 316 -3.32 -4.08 -1.89
CA ASN A 316 -4.18 -5.14 -2.43
C ASN A 316 -4.40 -4.98 -3.94
N TYR A 317 -4.54 -3.74 -4.44
CA TYR A 317 -4.55 -3.48 -5.89
C TYR A 317 -3.18 -3.70 -6.58
N GLY A 318 -2.12 -3.98 -5.80
CA GLY A 318 -0.80 -4.37 -6.29
C GLY A 318 0.27 -3.29 -6.15
N GLY A 319 -0.04 -2.11 -5.60
CA GLY A 319 0.95 -1.08 -5.24
C GLY A 319 1.87 -0.62 -6.39
N GLY A 320 1.39 -0.65 -7.63
CA GLY A 320 2.22 -0.35 -8.82
C GLY A 320 3.20 -1.45 -9.21
N ARG A 321 3.04 -2.65 -8.65
CA ARG A 321 3.86 -3.85 -8.85
C ARG A 321 5.33 -3.71 -8.44
N TYR A 322 5.71 -2.66 -7.73
CA TYR A 322 7.06 -2.55 -7.19
C TYR A 322 7.36 -3.60 -6.13
N TRP A 323 8.59 -4.09 -6.10
CA TRP A 323 9.05 -5.09 -5.14
C TRP A 323 8.80 -4.67 -3.67
N PHE A 324 8.98 -3.39 -3.33
CA PHE A 324 8.84 -2.91 -1.94
C PHE A 324 7.38 -2.78 -1.45
N PHE A 325 6.40 -2.81 -2.36
CA PHE A 325 4.98 -2.89 -2.03
C PHE A 325 4.43 -4.32 -2.12
N ARG A 326 5.24 -5.30 -2.56
CA ARG A 326 4.87 -6.72 -2.49
C ARG A 326 5.25 -7.28 -1.13
N HIS A 327 4.55 -8.34 -0.73
CA HIS A 327 4.84 -9.05 0.50
C HIS A 327 6.20 -9.76 0.42
N GLU A 328 6.90 -9.82 1.55
CA GLU A 328 8.11 -10.62 1.66
C GLU A 328 7.82 -12.11 1.43
N SER A 329 8.76 -12.84 0.83
CA SER A 329 8.52 -14.25 0.49
C SER A 329 8.44 -15.14 1.72
N TRP A 330 9.21 -14.84 2.77
CA TRP A 330 9.17 -15.59 4.03
C TRP A 330 9.53 -14.75 5.27
N ASN A 331 10.82 -14.47 5.48
CA ASN A 331 11.33 -13.68 6.61
C ASN A 331 11.64 -12.26 6.16
N GLY A 332 11.17 -11.28 6.92
CA GLY A 332 11.39 -9.86 6.65
C GLY A 332 10.12 -9.02 6.80
N LEU A 333 10.23 -7.75 6.42
CA LEU A 333 9.15 -6.77 6.52
C LEU A 333 9.16 -5.84 5.32
N THR A 334 8.03 -5.81 4.61
CA THR A 334 7.73 -4.80 3.58
C THR A 334 6.58 -3.90 4.02
N VAL A 335 6.28 -2.84 3.26
CA VAL A 335 5.18 -1.90 3.59
C VAL A 335 3.83 -2.63 3.66
N ALA A 336 3.60 -3.59 2.76
CA ALA A 336 2.36 -4.34 2.70
C ALA A 336 2.19 -5.28 3.92
N ASP A 337 3.27 -5.65 4.60
CA ASP A 337 3.23 -6.50 5.79
C ASP A 337 2.87 -5.72 7.06
N LEU A 338 2.87 -4.39 7.05
CA LEU A 338 2.61 -3.57 8.23
C LEU A 338 1.12 -3.35 8.53
N VAL A 339 0.34 -3.20 7.46
CA VAL A 339 -1.02 -2.64 7.54
C VAL A 339 -2.04 -3.55 8.21
N PHE A 340 -1.97 -4.87 7.96
CA PHE A 340 -2.95 -5.80 8.50
C PHE A 340 -2.83 -5.93 10.03
N PRO A 341 -1.65 -6.16 10.64
CA PRO A 341 -1.49 -6.09 12.09
C PRO A 341 -1.92 -4.76 12.69
N TRP A 342 -1.56 -3.63 12.08
CA TRP A 342 -1.98 -2.32 12.57
C TRP A 342 -3.51 -2.17 12.63
N PHE A 343 -4.22 -2.73 11.64
CA PHE A 343 -5.67 -2.76 11.65
C PHE A 343 -6.23 -3.65 12.78
N VAL A 344 -5.62 -4.82 13.04
CA VAL A 344 -5.97 -5.71 14.16
C VAL A 344 -5.75 -5.01 15.51
N PHE A 345 -4.64 -4.29 15.65
CA PHE A 345 -4.31 -3.54 16.86
C PHE A 345 -5.31 -2.41 17.13
N ILE A 346 -5.62 -1.57 16.14
CA ILE A 346 -6.56 -0.46 16.33
C ILE A 346 -8.01 -0.94 16.52
N MET A 347 -8.36 -2.10 15.95
CA MET A 347 -9.59 -2.81 16.28
C MET A 347 -9.63 -3.18 17.76
N GLY A 348 -8.54 -3.73 18.31
CA GLY A 348 -8.36 -3.98 19.74
C GLY A 348 -8.61 -2.74 20.61
N THR A 349 -7.99 -1.61 20.26
CA THR A 349 -8.19 -0.32 20.94
C THR A 349 -9.66 0.10 20.93
N SER A 350 -10.36 -0.13 19.81
CA SER A 350 -11.77 0.18 19.64
C SER A 350 -12.68 -0.68 20.52
N ILE A 351 -12.34 -1.96 20.71
CA ILE A 351 -13.08 -2.88 21.59
C ILE A 351 -13.17 -2.29 22.99
N SER A 352 -12.03 -1.90 23.57
CA SER A 352 -11.95 -1.34 24.93
C SER A 352 -12.88 -0.14 25.12
N LEU A 353 -12.85 0.81 24.18
CA LEU A 353 -13.72 1.99 24.21
C LEU A 353 -15.21 1.63 24.09
N SER A 354 -15.54 0.72 23.16
CA SER A 354 -16.92 0.33 22.87
C SER A 354 -17.56 -0.48 24.01
N VAL A 355 -16.85 -1.45 24.57
CA VAL A 355 -17.32 -2.31 25.67
C VAL A 355 -17.46 -1.49 26.95
N SER A 356 -16.47 -0.68 27.32
CA SER A 356 -16.56 0.19 28.49
C SER A 356 -17.63 1.27 28.36
N SER A 357 -17.94 1.73 27.15
CA SER A 357 -19.11 2.60 26.92
C SER A 357 -20.42 1.84 27.15
N ALA A 358 -20.55 0.64 26.58
CA ALA A 358 -21.76 -0.17 26.68
C ALA A 358 -22.09 -0.61 28.12
N LEU A 359 -21.06 -1.01 28.89
CA LEU A 359 -21.22 -1.39 30.30
C LEU A 359 -21.66 -0.20 31.16
N ARG A 360 -21.15 1.01 30.90
CA ARG A 360 -21.61 2.24 31.58
C ARG A 360 -23.07 2.59 31.25
N CYS A 361 -23.56 2.17 30.09
CA CYS A 361 -24.96 2.28 29.70
C CYS A 361 -25.86 1.19 30.33
N GLY A 362 -25.34 0.34 31.23
CA GLY A 362 -26.13 -0.67 31.93
C GLY A 362 -26.44 -1.93 31.10
N LEU A 363 -25.80 -2.11 29.94
CA LEU A 363 -25.96 -3.35 29.15
C LEU A 363 -25.34 -4.54 29.89
N SER A 364 -26.06 -5.66 29.93
CA SER A 364 -25.54 -6.90 30.53
C SER A 364 -24.37 -7.46 29.72
N ARG A 365 -23.39 -8.05 30.41
CA ARG A 365 -22.23 -8.69 29.78
C ARG A 365 -22.63 -9.80 28.80
N PHE A 366 -23.65 -10.58 29.17
CA PHE A 366 -24.18 -11.64 28.30
C PHE A 366 -24.80 -11.09 27.00
N SER A 367 -25.51 -9.96 27.08
CA SER A 367 -26.04 -9.29 25.88
C SER A 367 -24.91 -8.79 24.97
N LEU A 368 -23.83 -8.25 25.55
CA LEU A 368 -22.66 -7.80 24.78
C LEU A 368 -21.92 -8.97 24.14
N PHE A 369 -21.73 -10.08 24.87
CA PHE A 369 -21.13 -11.30 24.33
C PHE A 369 -21.95 -11.85 23.16
N THR A 370 -23.27 -11.96 23.30
CA THR A 370 -24.16 -12.46 22.23
C THR A 370 -24.08 -11.58 20.98
N LYS A 371 -24.03 -10.24 21.15
CA LYS A 371 -23.82 -9.30 20.04
C LYS A 371 -22.44 -9.46 19.39
N ALA A 372 -21.40 -9.71 20.18
CA ALA A 372 -20.07 -9.95 19.67
C ALA A 372 -19.99 -11.24 18.85
N VAL A 373 -20.62 -12.33 19.33
CA VAL A 373 -20.75 -13.59 18.58
C VAL A 373 -21.45 -13.36 17.24
N TRP A 374 -22.61 -12.68 17.25
CA TRP A 374 -23.36 -12.41 16.02
C TRP A 374 -22.54 -11.59 15.00
N ARG A 375 -21.86 -10.54 15.47
CA ARG A 375 -20.97 -9.72 14.64
C ARG A 375 -19.82 -10.55 14.06
N SER A 376 -19.20 -11.43 14.85
CA SER A 376 -18.14 -12.32 14.37
C SER A 376 -18.66 -13.31 13.33
N VAL A 377 -19.86 -13.87 13.50
CA VAL A 377 -20.50 -14.75 12.50
C VAL A 377 -20.74 -13.99 11.19
N GLN A 378 -21.29 -12.77 11.24
CA GLN A 378 -21.50 -11.96 10.04
C GLN A 378 -20.18 -11.64 9.32
N LEU A 379 -19.13 -11.28 10.07
CA LEU A 379 -17.81 -10.98 9.51
C LEU A 379 -17.17 -12.22 8.87
N PHE A 380 -17.32 -13.39 9.50
CA PHE A 380 -16.84 -14.66 8.98
C PHE A 380 -17.55 -15.05 7.68
N LEU A 381 -18.89 -14.94 7.64
CA LEU A 381 -19.67 -15.25 6.44
C LEU A 381 -19.37 -14.31 5.27
N ILE A 382 -19.25 -13.01 5.54
CA ILE A 382 -18.84 -12.03 4.52
C ILE A 382 -17.43 -12.35 4.00
N GLY A 383 -16.50 -12.71 4.89
CA GLY A 383 -15.16 -13.15 4.51
C GLY A 383 -15.13 -14.37 3.60
N LEU A 384 -15.93 -15.38 3.92
CA LEU A 384 -16.01 -16.62 3.14
C LEU A 384 -16.56 -16.38 1.72
N LEU A 385 -17.51 -15.45 1.58
CA LEU A 385 -18.07 -15.07 0.28
C LEU A 385 -17.07 -14.27 -0.58
N ILE A 386 -16.30 -13.37 0.02
CA ILE A 386 -15.36 -12.51 -0.72
C ILE A 386 -14.13 -13.28 -1.19
N ILE A 387 -13.57 -14.15 -0.35
CA ILE A 387 -12.34 -14.87 -0.66
C ILE A 387 -12.52 -15.94 -1.75
N ASN A 388 -13.75 -16.34 -2.02
CA ASN A 388 -14.10 -17.31 -3.05
C ASN A 388 -14.91 -16.62 -4.17
N PRO A 389 -14.26 -15.87 -5.08
CA PRO A 389 -14.94 -15.05 -6.11
C PRO A 389 -15.66 -15.87 -7.20
N ASN A 390 -15.74 -17.19 -7.05
CA ASN A 390 -16.43 -18.10 -7.97
C ASN A 390 -17.95 -17.86 -8.09
N TYR A 391 -18.51 -16.85 -7.42
CA TYR A 391 -19.93 -16.50 -7.51
C TYR A 391 -20.41 -16.15 -8.94
N CYS A 392 -19.50 -15.75 -9.85
CA CYS A 392 -19.82 -15.41 -11.24
C CYS A 392 -19.42 -16.45 -12.30
N GLN A 393 -18.56 -17.43 -11.99
CA GLN A 393 -17.96 -18.34 -13.00
C GLN A 393 -18.50 -19.78 -12.96
N GLY A 394 -19.37 -20.13 -12.00
CA GLY A 394 -19.99 -21.45 -11.91
C GLY A 394 -20.57 -21.74 -10.51
N PRO A 395 -21.14 -22.94 -10.28
CA PRO A 395 -21.50 -23.36 -8.93
C PRO A 395 -20.25 -23.39 -8.04
N LEU A 396 -20.37 -22.86 -6.82
CA LEU A 396 -19.31 -22.88 -5.81
C LEU A 396 -18.84 -24.33 -5.61
N SER A 397 -17.59 -24.63 -5.97
CA SER A 397 -16.99 -25.95 -5.71
C SER A 397 -16.71 -26.07 -4.22
N TRP A 398 -17.64 -26.69 -3.51
CA TRP A 398 -17.53 -26.94 -2.06
C TRP A 398 -16.25 -27.69 -1.71
N ASP A 399 -15.71 -28.50 -2.62
CA ASP A 399 -14.51 -29.33 -2.43
C ASP A 399 -13.19 -28.53 -2.44
N SER A 400 -13.18 -27.29 -2.94
CA SER A 400 -11.97 -26.47 -3.11
C SER A 400 -12.12 -25.06 -2.51
N LEU A 401 -13.02 -24.91 -1.56
CA LEU A 401 -13.34 -23.63 -0.93
C LEU A 401 -12.23 -23.21 0.03
N ARG A 402 -11.63 -22.03 -0.14
CA ARG A 402 -10.67 -21.49 0.83
C ARG A 402 -11.42 -21.01 2.08
N ILE A 403 -11.06 -21.58 3.24
CA ILE A 403 -11.70 -21.26 4.53
C ILE A 403 -10.97 -20.14 5.28
N PRO A 404 -9.64 -20.19 5.48
CA PRO A 404 -8.91 -19.14 6.18
C PRO A 404 -8.83 -17.86 5.34
N GLY A 405 -8.96 -16.73 6.00
CA GLY A 405 -8.86 -15.43 5.36
C GLY A 405 -8.77 -14.30 6.37
N VAL A 406 -8.51 -13.10 5.85
CA VAL A 406 -8.28 -11.88 6.65
C VAL A 406 -9.48 -11.55 7.54
N LEU A 407 -10.70 -11.61 6.99
CA LEU A 407 -11.92 -11.31 7.73
C LEU A 407 -12.28 -12.40 8.75
N GLN A 408 -12.03 -13.67 8.44
CA GLN A 408 -12.23 -14.81 9.33
C GLN A 408 -11.32 -14.70 10.54
N ARG A 409 -10.04 -14.36 10.31
CA ARG A 409 -9.08 -14.11 11.39
C ARG A 409 -9.52 -12.92 12.24
N LEU A 410 -9.91 -11.79 11.63
CA LEU A 410 -10.46 -10.64 12.38
C LEU A 410 -11.67 -11.01 13.23
N ALA A 411 -12.58 -11.83 12.71
CA ALA A 411 -13.76 -12.30 13.42
C ALA A 411 -13.39 -13.13 14.66
N PHE A 412 -12.41 -14.02 14.52
CA PHE A 412 -11.89 -14.84 15.60
C PHE A 412 -11.17 -14.00 16.67
N SER A 413 -10.20 -13.17 16.29
CA SER A 413 -9.46 -12.34 17.25
C SER A 413 -10.39 -11.37 17.98
N TYR A 414 -11.36 -10.78 17.27
CA TYR A 414 -12.38 -9.93 17.88
C TYR A 414 -13.21 -10.68 18.93
N LEU A 415 -13.70 -11.87 18.60
CA LEU A 415 -14.52 -12.66 19.53
C LEU A 415 -13.75 -13.03 20.79
N VAL A 416 -12.53 -13.53 20.64
CA VAL A 416 -11.69 -13.94 21.77
C VAL A 416 -11.37 -12.76 22.67
N VAL A 417 -10.92 -11.63 22.10
CA VAL A 417 -10.55 -10.43 22.89
C VAL A 417 -11.75 -9.80 23.58
N VAL A 418 -12.93 -9.73 22.94
CA VAL A 418 -14.16 -9.27 23.60
C VAL A 418 -14.55 -10.21 24.74
N SER A 419 -14.45 -11.52 24.54
CA SER A 419 -14.76 -12.50 25.58
C SER A 419 -13.85 -12.34 26.79
N LEU A 420 -12.54 -12.19 26.56
CA LEU A 420 -11.57 -11.91 27.63
C LEU A 420 -11.91 -10.60 28.37
N ASP A 421 -12.29 -9.54 27.65
CA ASP A 421 -12.64 -8.26 28.30
C ASP A 421 -13.94 -8.31 29.11
N LEU A 422 -14.89 -9.14 28.71
CA LEU A 422 -16.14 -9.32 29.46
C LEU A 422 -15.98 -10.25 30.67
N CYS A 423 -15.04 -11.20 30.63
CA CYS A 423 -14.80 -12.14 31.73
C CYS A 423 -14.03 -11.53 32.90
N VAL A 424 -13.22 -10.48 32.68
CA VAL A 424 -12.48 -9.82 33.76
C VAL A 424 -13.39 -8.80 34.48
N ASP A 425 -13.85 -9.18 35.67
CA ASP A 425 -14.58 -8.28 36.56
C ASP A 425 -13.66 -7.18 37.11
N ALA A 426 -13.81 -5.96 36.60
CA ALA A 426 -13.16 -4.75 37.12
C ALA A 426 -13.81 -4.28 38.43
N TRP A 427 -13.92 -5.16 39.44
CA TRP A 427 -14.52 -4.82 40.74
C TRP A 427 -13.55 -4.07 41.67
N TRP A 428 -12.25 -3.99 41.37
CA TRP A 428 -11.29 -3.35 42.28
C TRP A 428 -10.76 -2.01 41.77
N TYR A 429 -11.37 -0.92 42.23
CA TYR A 429 -10.82 0.42 42.06
C TYR A 429 -9.58 0.58 42.93
N SER A 430 -8.50 1.08 42.30
CA SER A 430 -7.30 1.64 42.93
C SER A 430 -6.18 0.65 43.31
N ALA A 431 -5.43 0.16 42.30
CA ALA A 431 -3.95 0.21 42.24
C ALA A 431 -3.40 -0.59 41.03
N ARG A 432 -2.59 0.08 40.20
CA ARG A 432 -1.70 -0.43 39.12
C ARG A 432 -2.31 -1.13 37.90
N GLU A 433 -1.98 -0.57 36.72
CA GLU A 433 -2.30 -1.03 35.35
C GLU A 433 -2.02 -2.51 35.06
N PHE A 434 -1.02 -3.13 35.71
CA PHE A 434 -0.68 -4.55 35.51
C PHE A 434 -1.46 -5.49 36.44
N LEU A 435 -1.77 -5.07 37.66
CA LEU A 435 -2.37 -5.94 38.67
C LEU A 435 -3.89 -6.05 38.54
N LEU A 436 -4.55 -5.18 37.76
CA LEU A 436 -6.01 -5.21 37.65
C LEU A 436 -6.50 -6.11 36.50
N TYR A 437 -5.66 -6.36 35.50
CA TYR A 437 -6.00 -7.14 34.30
C TYR A 437 -5.14 -8.40 34.14
N TRP A 438 -4.49 -8.82 35.23
CA TRP A 438 -3.64 -10.01 35.29
C TRP A 438 -4.34 -11.31 34.84
N PRO A 439 -5.66 -11.54 35.03
CA PRO A 439 -6.28 -12.79 34.59
C PRO A 439 -6.32 -12.90 33.07
N ALA A 440 -6.62 -11.80 32.36
CA ALA A 440 -6.62 -11.81 30.91
C ALA A 440 -5.19 -11.86 30.34
N TRP A 441 -4.21 -11.21 30.99
CA TRP A 441 -2.80 -11.42 30.66
C TRP A 441 -2.38 -12.88 30.85
N LEU A 442 -2.80 -13.55 31.91
CA LEU A 442 -2.55 -14.97 32.13
C LEU A 442 -3.15 -15.82 31.00
N CYS A 443 -4.41 -15.57 30.61
CA CYS A 443 -5.04 -16.26 29.49
C CYS A 443 -4.25 -16.08 28.18
N VAL A 444 -3.82 -14.86 27.86
CA VAL A 444 -3.02 -14.59 26.66
C VAL A 444 -1.65 -15.25 26.75
N VAL A 445 -0.96 -15.20 27.89
CA VAL A 445 0.31 -15.90 28.09
C VAL A 445 0.14 -17.42 27.94
N VAL A 446 -0.96 -18.00 28.41
CA VAL A 446 -1.27 -19.42 28.19
C VAL A 446 -1.47 -19.71 26.70
N LEU A 447 -2.22 -18.88 25.98
CA LEU A 447 -2.40 -19.02 24.53
C LEU A 447 -1.06 -18.95 23.77
N GLU A 448 -0.21 -17.98 24.09
CA GLU A 448 1.13 -17.84 23.51
C GLU A 448 2.05 -18.99 23.89
N THR A 449 1.95 -19.50 25.12
CA THR A 449 2.69 -20.70 25.55
C THR A 449 2.25 -21.92 24.76
N VAL A 450 0.94 -22.10 24.54
CA VAL A 450 0.41 -23.17 23.68
C VAL A 450 0.92 -23.01 22.24
N TRP A 451 0.93 -21.79 21.70
CA TRP A 451 1.48 -21.53 20.37
C TRP A 451 2.97 -21.90 20.28
N LEU A 452 3.79 -21.50 21.26
CA LEU A 452 5.20 -21.86 21.34
C LEU A 452 5.38 -23.37 21.46
N CYS A 453 4.59 -24.03 22.30
CA CYS A 453 4.65 -25.48 22.47
C CYS A 453 4.30 -26.21 21.18
N LEU A 454 3.23 -25.82 20.49
CA LEU A 454 2.84 -26.43 19.22
C LEU A 454 3.89 -26.15 18.13
N THR A 455 4.45 -24.94 18.09
CA THR A 455 5.43 -24.57 17.06
C THR A 455 6.76 -25.30 17.23
N PHE A 456 7.24 -25.48 18.47
CA PHE A 456 8.58 -26.03 18.74
C PHE A 456 8.60 -27.51 19.16
N LEU A 457 7.54 -28.04 19.77
CA LEU A 457 7.51 -29.40 20.31
C LEU A 457 6.67 -30.39 19.49
N LEU A 458 5.82 -29.93 18.56
CA LEU A 458 5.02 -30.83 17.74
C LEU A 458 5.92 -31.55 16.72
N PRO A 459 5.99 -32.90 16.74
CA PRO A 459 6.75 -33.65 15.74
C PRO A 459 5.98 -33.66 14.42
N VAL A 460 6.63 -33.18 13.36
CA VAL A 460 6.10 -33.18 11.98
C VAL A 460 6.89 -34.21 11.17
N PRO A 461 6.24 -35.08 10.38
CA PRO A 461 6.95 -36.05 9.55
C PRO A 461 7.92 -35.35 8.59
N ASP A 462 9.11 -35.91 8.43
CA ASP A 462 10.17 -35.43 7.52
C ASP A 462 10.72 -34.02 7.80
N CYS A 463 10.40 -33.42 8.96
CA CYS A 463 10.84 -32.10 9.36
C CYS A 463 11.53 -32.11 10.72
N PRO A 464 12.55 -31.25 10.93
CA PRO A 464 13.18 -31.12 12.24
C PRO A 464 12.20 -30.45 13.21
N SER A 465 12.27 -30.82 14.50
CA SER A 465 11.45 -30.20 15.53
C SER A 465 11.73 -28.70 15.63
N GLY A 466 10.69 -27.87 15.59
CA GLY A 466 10.82 -26.42 15.62
C GLY A 466 11.20 -25.76 14.29
N TYR A 467 10.98 -26.45 13.16
CA TYR A 467 11.20 -25.87 11.84
C TYR A 467 10.28 -24.66 11.56
N LEU A 468 10.87 -23.50 11.26
CA LEU A 468 10.17 -22.26 10.91
C LEU A 468 10.38 -21.83 9.45
N GLY A 469 11.05 -22.66 8.66
CA GLY A 469 11.49 -22.32 7.31
C GLY A 469 10.41 -22.48 6.22
N PRO A 470 10.68 -21.96 5.02
CA PRO A 470 9.77 -22.02 3.87
C PRO A 470 9.73 -23.41 3.20
N GLY A 471 10.64 -24.32 3.52
CA GLY A 471 10.85 -25.56 2.77
C GLY A 471 11.34 -25.31 1.34
N GLY A 472 11.03 -26.23 0.43
CA GLY A 472 11.48 -26.16 -0.97
C GLY A 472 13.00 -26.21 -1.10
N ILE A 473 13.58 -25.23 -1.81
CA ILE A 473 15.04 -25.15 -2.04
C ILE A 473 15.80 -24.44 -0.91
N GLY A 474 15.10 -23.92 0.10
CA GLY A 474 15.71 -23.31 1.30
C GLY A 474 16.40 -24.34 2.19
N ASP A 475 17.21 -23.88 3.14
CA ASP A 475 18.00 -24.72 4.05
C ASP A 475 18.81 -25.81 3.31
N MET A 476 19.45 -25.39 2.21
CA MET A 476 20.20 -26.23 1.29
C MET A 476 19.38 -27.37 0.66
N GLY A 477 18.06 -27.21 0.56
CA GLY A 477 17.14 -28.19 -0.03
C GLY A 477 16.93 -29.44 0.83
N GLN A 478 17.27 -29.40 2.12
CA GLN A 478 17.17 -30.56 3.01
C GLN A 478 15.72 -30.93 3.34
N TYR A 479 14.82 -29.94 3.39
CA TYR A 479 13.44 -30.10 3.87
C TYR A 479 12.38 -29.60 2.87
N PRO A 480 12.29 -30.21 1.66
CA PRO A 480 11.43 -29.70 0.60
C PRO A 480 9.94 -29.71 0.96
N ASN A 481 9.51 -30.70 1.75
CA ASN A 481 8.11 -30.93 2.13
C ASN A 481 7.73 -30.36 3.52
N CYS A 482 8.47 -29.36 4.00
CA CYS A 482 8.31 -28.82 5.35
C CYS A 482 7.82 -27.37 5.41
N THR A 483 7.17 -26.86 4.36
CA THR A 483 6.72 -25.46 4.29
C THR A 483 5.90 -25.05 5.52
N GLY A 484 6.43 -24.14 6.33
CA GLY A 484 5.79 -23.63 7.55
C GLY A 484 5.79 -24.59 8.74
N GLY A 485 6.50 -25.72 8.66
CA GLY A 485 6.66 -26.69 9.75
C GLY A 485 5.34 -27.09 10.41
N ALA A 486 5.27 -26.92 11.73
CA ALA A 486 4.09 -27.24 12.53
C ALA A 486 2.84 -26.45 12.11
N ALA A 487 2.96 -25.17 11.75
CA ALA A 487 1.81 -24.35 11.35
C ALA A 487 1.17 -24.89 10.06
N GLY A 488 1.98 -25.10 9.02
CA GLY A 488 1.51 -25.64 7.75
C GLY A 488 0.98 -27.08 7.88
N TYR A 489 1.54 -27.88 8.78
CA TYR A 489 1.04 -29.23 9.06
C TYR A 489 -0.34 -29.22 9.75
N VAL A 490 -0.52 -28.38 10.78
CA VAL A 490 -1.80 -28.26 11.51
C VAL A 490 -2.91 -27.74 10.58
N ASP A 491 -2.61 -26.77 9.72
CA ASP A 491 -3.60 -26.22 8.79
C ASP A 491 -4.07 -27.28 7.79
N ARG A 492 -3.14 -28.05 7.20
CA ARG A 492 -3.47 -29.16 6.28
C ARG A 492 -4.25 -30.27 6.96
N TRP A 493 -3.91 -30.60 8.20
CA TRP A 493 -4.58 -31.65 8.97
C TRP A 493 -6.00 -31.24 9.39
N LEU A 494 -6.18 -30.00 9.86
CA LEU A 494 -7.46 -29.54 10.40
C LEU A 494 -8.44 -29.09 9.31
N LEU A 495 -7.95 -28.38 8.29
CA LEU A 495 -8.80 -27.76 7.27
C LEU A 495 -8.82 -28.57 5.97
N GLY A 496 -7.81 -29.41 5.73
CA GLY A 496 -7.63 -30.13 4.47
C GLY A 496 -6.86 -29.33 3.41
N GLU A 497 -6.13 -30.03 2.55
CA GLU A 497 -5.24 -29.41 1.55
C GLU A 497 -6.00 -28.59 0.50
N ASN A 498 -7.23 -28.96 0.15
CA ASN A 498 -8.03 -28.23 -0.85
C ASN A 498 -8.65 -26.93 -0.32
N HIS A 499 -8.68 -26.75 1.01
CA HIS A 499 -9.35 -25.63 1.67
C HIS A 499 -8.42 -24.52 2.15
N ILE A 500 -7.14 -24.64 1.82
CA ILE A 500 -6.08 -23.69 2.15
C ILE A 500 -5.51 -23.04 0.89
N TYR A 501 -4.71 -22.00 1.08
CA TYR A 501 -4.10 -21.27 -0.02
C TYR A 501 -3.08 -22.11 -0.83
N GLN A 502 -3.33 -22.24 -2.14
CA GLN A 502 -2.58 -23.13 -3.04
C GLN A 502 -1.29 -22.51 -3.60
N THR A 503 -1.17 -21.18 -3.56
CA THR A 503 -0.06 -20.44 -4.20
C THR A 503 0.64 -19.53 -3.19
N PRO A 504 1.27 -20.09 -2.15
CA PRO A 504 1.93 -19.29 -1.11
C PRO A 504 3.07 -18.44 -1.68
N SER A 505 3.34 -17.29 -1.06
CA SER A 505 4.40 -16.37 -1.47
C SER A 505 5.79 -17.03 -1.50
N SER A 506 6.02 -18.03 -0.65
CA SER A 506 7.27 -18.80 -0.63
C SER A 506 7.56 -19.53 -1.95
N ARG A 507 6.54 -19.82 -2.77
CA ARG A 507 6.70 -20.53 -4.05
C ARG A 507 7.52 -19.75 -5.07
N VAL A 508 7.50 -18.42 -5.03
CA VAL A 508 8.18 -17.58 -6.02
C VAL A 508 9.70 -17.71 -5.89
N ILE A 509 10.22 -17.50 -4.67
CA ILE A 509 11.65 -17.50 -4.35
C ILE A 509 12.15 -18.89 -3.92
N TYR A 510 11.47 -19.54 -2.97
CA TYR A 510 11.90 -20.81 -2.36
C TYR A 510 11.39 -22.06 -3.10
N LYS A 511 10.64 -21.91 -4.20
CA LYS A 511 10.10 -23.01 -5.02
C LYS A 511 9.39 -24.09 -4.19
N SER A 512 8.72 -23.70 -3.12
CA SER A 512 7.92 -24.60 -2.29
C SER A 512 6.79 -25.23 -3.11
N HIS A 513 6.55 -26.52 -2.89
CA HIS A 513 5.54 -27.30 -3.60
C HIS A 513 4.24 -27.48 -2.81
N LEU A 514 4.30 -27.30 -1.50
CA LEU A 514 3.16 -27.54 -0.62
C LEU A 514 2.26 -26.31 -0.50
N PRO A 515 0.93 -26.51 -0.40
CA PRO A 515 0.00 -25.44 -0.06
C PRO A 515 0.22 -24.99 1.39
N PHE A 516 0.09 -23.69 1.63
CA PHE A 516 0.31 -23.07 2.93
C PHE A 516 -0.54 -21.80 3.06
N ASP A 517 -1.27 -21.66 4.17
CA ASP A 517 -2.15 -20.52 4.41
C ASP A 517 -1.58 -19.56 5.47
N PRO A 518 -1.21 -18.32 5.11
CA PRO A 518 -0.73 -17.35 6.10
C PRO A 518 -1.82 -16.88 7.06
N GLU A 519 -3.09 -17.04 6.70
CA GLU A 519 -4.26 -16.76 7.54
C GLU A 519 -4.73 -17.97 8.37
N GLY A 520 -3.95 -19.05 8.42
CA GLY A 520 -4.22 -20.30 9.13
C GLY A 520 -4.44 -20.22 10.65
N VAL A 521 -4.61 -21.39 11.26
CA VAL A 521 -5.12 -21.58 12.64
C VAL A 521 -4.08 -21.15 13.66
N LEU A 522 -2.85 -21.60 13.50
CA LEU A 522 -1.78 -21.32 14.48
C LEU A 522 -1.45 -19.83 14.52
N GLY A 523 -1.35 -19.18 13.35
CA GLY A 523 -1.15 -17.72 13.26
C GLY A 523 -2.31 -16.90 13.82
N SER A 524 -3.53 -17.47 13.89
CA SER A 524 -4.68 -16.81 14.49
C SER A 524 -4.54 -16.65 16.00
N ILE A 525 -3.76 -17.49 16.69
CA ILE A 525 -3.45 -17.32 18.12
C ILE A 525 -2.66 -16.02 18.34
N ASN A 526 -1.58 -15.82 17.60
CA ASN A 526 -0.76 -14.62 17.71
C ASN A 526 -1.52 -13.34 17.28
N SER A 527 -2.53 -13.48 16.42
CA SER A 527 -3.44 -12.36 16.10
C SER A 527 -4.31 -11.92 17.29
N VAL A 528 -4.64 -12.83 18.20
CA VAL A 528 -5.31 -12.51 19.48
C VAL A 528 -4.39 -11.65 20.33
N LEU A 529 -3.10 -12.00 20.45
CA LEU A 529 -2.12 -11.17 21.16
C LEU A 529 -2.03 -9.77 20.55
N MET A 530 -1.97 -9.64 19.21
CA MET A 530 -1.93 -8.33 18.56
C MET A 530 -3.17 -7.48 18.88
N ALA A 531 -4.36 -8.07 18.80
CA ALA A 531 -5.62 -7.41 19.15
C ALA A 531 -5.68 -7.06 20.65
N PHE A 532 -5.14 -7.92 21.51
CA PHE A 532 -5.07 -7.72 22.95
C PHE A 532 -4.13 -6.57 23.33
N LEU A 533 -2.96 -6.46 22.71
CA LEU A 533 -2.06 -5.32 22.89
C LEU A 533 -2.76 -3.99 22.50
N GLY A 534 -3.58 -4.03 21.45
CA GLY A 534 -4.47 -2.93 21.10
C GLY A 534 -5.52 -2.62 22.17
N LEU A 535 -6.17 -3.65 22.72
CA LEU A 535 -7.11 -3.51 23.84
C LEU A 535 -6.45 -2.81 25.03
N GLN A 536 -5.22 -3.19 25.38
CA GLN A 536 -4.44 -2.54 26.44
C GLN A 536 -4.20 -1.06 26.15
N ALA A 537 -3.84 -0.71 24.91
CA ALA A 537 -3.71 0.69 24.51
C ALA A 537 -5.03 1.46 24.68
N GLY A 538 -6.17 0.84 24.38
CA GLY A 538 -7.50 1.39 24.63
C GLY A 538 -7.81 1.59 26.12
N LYS A 539 -7.41 0.65 26.99
CA LYS A 539 -7.58 0.78 28.45
C LYS A 539 -6.72 1.91 29.01
N ILE A 540 -5.50 2.10 28.52
CA ILE A 540 -4.64 3.24 28.89
C ILE A 540 -5.32 4.57 28.53
N LEU A 541 -5.94 4.67 27.34
CA LEU A 541 -6.69 5.87 26.93
C LEU A 541 -7.89 6.17 27.84
N LEU A 542 -8.59 5.13 28.30
CA LEU A 542 -9.74 5.29 29.21
C LEU A 542 -9.31 5.65 30.63
N HIS A 543 -8.24 5.03 31.14
CA HIS A 543 -7.79 5.21 32.52
C HIS A 543 -7.13 6.57 32.73
N TYR A 544 -6.26 6.98 31.80
CA TYR A 544 -5.58 8.28 31.84
C TYR A 544 -6.30 9.35 31.02
N LYS A 545 -7.63 9.27 30.97
CA LYS A 545 -8.46 10.23 30.25
C LYS A 545 -8.10 11.65 30.69
N ASP A 546 -7.96 12.55 29.72
CA ASP A 546 -7.57 13.96 29.89
C ASP A 546 -6.10 14.20 30.35
N GLN A 547 -5.33 13.14 30.63
CA GLN A 547 -3.89 13.22 30.96
C GLN A 547 -3.01 12.83 29.76
N HIS A 548 -2.94 13.73 28.77
CA HIS A 548 -2.27 13.46 27.49
C HIS A 548 -0.79 13.04 27.62
N SER A 549 0.00 13.70 28.47
CA SER A 549 1.41 13.36 28.68
C SER A 549 1.60 11.95 29.25
N SER A 550 0.71 11.55 30.15
CA SER A 550 0.70 10.25 30.81
C SER A 550 0.31 9.12 29.86
N ILE A 551 -0.58 9.38 28.90
CA ILE A 551 -0.92 8.44 27.81
C ILE A 551 0.30 8.25 26.90
N MET A 552 0.88 9.35 26.41
CA MET A 552 2.01 9.31 25.47
C MET A 552 3.24 8.63 26.09
N ALA A 553 3.58 8.95 27.34
CA ALA A 553 4.69 8.32 28.03
C ALA A 553 4.52 6.79 28.13
N ARG A 554 3.30 6.30 28.43
CA ARG A 554 3.03 4.86 28.50
C ARG A 554 3.12 4.17 27.16
N PHE A 555 2.57 4.77 26.10
CA PHE A 555 2.71 4.21 24.76
C PHE A 555 4.17 4.13 24.32
N LEU A 556 4.99 5.12 24.66
CA LEU A 556 6.44 5.08 24.41
C LEU A 556 7.15 4.01 25.25
N ILE A 557 6.80 3.85 26.53
CA ILE A 557 7.35 2.79 27.40
C ILE A 557 6.98 1.41 26.85
N TRP A 558 5.70 1.18 26.52
CA TRP A 558 5.24 -0.08 25.94
C TRP A 558 5.88 -0.37 24.58
N SER A 559 6.04 0.65 23.74
CA SER A 559 6.75 0.53 22.47
C SER A 559 8.21 0.12 22.70
N LEU A 560 8.91 0.73 23.66
CA LEU A 560 10.29 0.36 23.99
C LEU A 560 10.38 -1.08 24.50
N VAL A 561 9.49 -1.50 25.41
CA VAL A 561 9.48 -2.87 25.96
C VAL A 561 9.25 -3.89 24.85
N LEU A 562 8.24 -3.69 24.00
CA LEU A 562 7.95 -4.58 22.87
C LEU A 562 9.07 -4.58 21.82
N GLY A 563 9.71 -3.43 21.59
CA GLY A 563 10.89 -3.30 20.73
C GLY A 563 12.09 -4.08 21.25
N ILE A 564 12.36 -4.05 22.56
CA ILE A 564 13.43 -4.84 23.18
C ILE A 564 13.13 -6.34 23.09
N ILE A 565 11.90 -6.77 23.40
CA ILE A 565 11.50 -8.18 23.26
C ILE A 565 11.70 -8.65 21.81
N SER A 566 11.25 -7.84 20.85
CA SER A 566 11.44 -8.13 19.43
C SER A 566 12.92 -8.24 19.06
N ALA A 567 13.76 -7.28 19.48
CA ALA A 567 15.20 -7.29 19.21
C ALA A 567 15.90 -8.53 19.79
N VAL A 568 15.49 -8.97 20.99
CA VAL A 568 16.01 -10.21 21.62
C VAL A 568 15.59 -11.44 20.82
N LEU A 569 14.33 -11.54 20.42
CA LEU A 569 13.81 -12.67 19.64
C LEU A 569 14.48 -12.79 18.26
N THR A 570 14.76 -11.66 17.61
CA THR A 570 15.33 -11.62 16.25
C THR A 570 16.86 -11.57 16.26
N LYS A 571 17.50 -11.30 17.40
CA LYS A 571 18.92 -10.93 17.50
C LYS A 571 19.30 -9.78 16.54
N CYS A 572 18.34 -8.92 16.21
CA CYS A 572 18.48 -7.88 15.17
C CYS A 572 18.96 -8.42 13.81
N SER A 573 18.68 -9.69 13.51
CA SER A 573 19.01 -10.38 12.27
C SER A 573 17.73 -10.71 11.51
N LEU A 574 17.83 -10.76 10.17
CA LEU A 574 16.71 -11.15 9.31
C LEU A 574 16.35 -12.63 9.49
N ASN A 575 17.37 -13.50 9.57
CA ASN A 575 17.19 -14.97 9.49
C ASN A 575 17.76 -15.75 10.68
N GLU A 576 18.71 -15.21 11.46
CA GLU A 576 19.46 -15.96 12.49
C GLU A 576 18.92 -15.75 13.93
N GLY A 577 17.76 -15.13 14.06
CA GLY A 577 17.06 -14.96 15.33
C GLY A 577 16.51 -16.28 15.88
N PHE A 578 16.13 -16.29 17.17
CA PHE A 578 15.38 -17.40 17.75
C PHE A 578 14.01 -17.58 17.07
N ILE A 579 13.35 -16.46 16.79
CA ILE A 579 12.11 -16.39 16.02
C ILE A 579 12.26 -15.22 15.05
N PRO A 580 12.55 -15.46 13.76
CA PRO A 580 12.66 -14.39 12.77
C PRO A 580 11.31 -13.70 12.54
N ILE A 581 11.36 -12.45 12.08
CA ILE A 581 10.15 -11.70 11.75
C ILE A 581 9.53 -12.34 10.52
N ASN A 582 8.36 -12.95 10.69
CA ASN A 582 7.72 -13.72 9.64
C ASN A 582 6.21 -13.47 9.65
N LYS A 583 5.72 -12.83 8.59
CA LYS A 583 4.29 -12.58 8.39
C LYS A 583 3.53 -13.88 8.16
N ASN A 584 4.06 -14.80 7.35
CA ASN A 584 3.35 -16.02 6.95
C ASN A 584 2.99 -16.89 8.16
N LEU A 585 3.89 -16.97 9.14
CA LEU A 585 3.66 -17.67 10.40
C LEU A 585 2.94 -16.82 11.46
N TRP A 586 2.78 -15.51 11.20
CA TRP A 586 2.38 -14.53 12.21
C TRP A 586 3.24 -14.65 13.48
N SER A 587 4.56 -14.73 13.31
CA SER A 587 5.47 -15.09 14.41
C SER A 587 5.38 -14.12 15.61
N LEU A 588 5.77 -14.60 16.80
CA LEU A 588 5.76 -13.77 18.02
C LEU A 588 6.65 -12.52 17.88
N SER A 589 7.78 -12.63 17.19
CA SER A 589 8.63 -11.48 16.87
C SER A 589 7.93 -10.52 15.92
N TYR A 590 7.20 -11.01 14.90
CA TYR A 590 6.37 -10.17 14.04
C TYR A 590 5.31 -9.40 14.83
N VAL A 591 4.55 -10.05 15.70
CA VAL A 591 3.53 -9.35 16.52
C VAL A 591 4.14 -8.29 17.42
N THR A 592 5.25 -8.59 18.09
CA THR A 592 5.92 -7.64 19.00
C THR A 592 6.54 -6.45 18.25
N THR A 593 7.18 -6.67 17.09
CA THR A 593 7.68 -5.57 16.23
C THR A 593 6.54 -4.68 15.76
N LEU A 594 5.46 -5.27 15.26
CA LEU A 594 4.36 -4.52 14.64
C LEU A 594 3.52 -3.78 15.68
N ALA A 595 3.37 -4.35 16.89
CA ALA A 595 2.76 -3.65 18.02
C ALA A 595 3.62 -2.45 18.49
N CYS A 596 4.95 -2.59 18.49
CA CYS A 596 5.85 -1.46 18.74
C CYS A 596 5.63 -0.32 17.74
N PHE A 597 5.63 -0.62 16.44
CA PHE A 597 5.37 0.38 15.40
C PHE A 597 3.96 0.97 15.48
N ALA A 598 2.95 0.15 15.79
CA ALA A 598 1.58 0.62 15.96
C ALA A 598 1.45 1.62 17.12
N LEU A 599 2.14 1.38 18.25
CA LEU A 599 2.16 2.31 19.38
C LEU A 599 2.85 3.63 19.04
N LEU A 600 3.99 3.60 18.33
CA LEU A 600 4.67 4.82 17.87
C LEU A 600 3.77 5.63 16.92
N LEU A 601 3.14 4.94 15.96
CA LEU A 601 2.20 5.57 15.03
C LEU A 601 0.97 6.13 15.76
N LEU A 602 0.44 5.42 16.75
CA LEU A 602 -0.65 5.90 17.58
C LEU A 602 -0.25 7.15 18.38
N VAL A 603 0.96 7.21 18.95
CA VAL A 603 1.49 8.42 19.63
C VAL A 603 1.54 9.59 18.67
N LEU A 604 2.08 9.38 17.46
CA LEU A 604 2.21 10.41 16.44
C LEU A 604 0.83 10.97 16.03
N ILE A 605 -0.12 10.10 15.70
CA ILE A 605 -1.47 10.50 15.27
C ILE A 605 -2.24 11.13 16.45
N TYR A 606 -2.14 10.58 17.66
CA TYR A 606 -2.79 11.13 18.85
C TYR A 606 -2.28 12.53 19.17
N TYR A 607 -0.96 12.74 19.14
CA TYR A 607 -0.36 14.04 19.39
C TYR A 607 -0.77 15.07 18.34
N THR A 608 -0.70 14.72 17.06
CA THR A 608 -1.01 15.66 15.96
C THR A 608 -2.49 15.99 15.85
N VAL A 609 -3.39 15.01 16.07
CA VAL A 609 -4.84 15.17 15.88
C VAL A 609 -5.57 15.62 17.14
N ASP A 610 -5.32 14.98 18.28
CA ASP A 610 -6.12 15.21 19.49
C ASP A 610 -5.47 16.21 20.47
N VAL A 611 -4.13 16.23 20.57
CA VAL A 611 -3.38 17.12 21.49
C VAL A 611 -3.11 18.49 20.87
N LYS A 612 -2.29 18.55 19.81
CA LYS A 612 -1.90 19.80 19.15
C LYS A 612 -2.91 20.30 18.13
N ARG A 613 -3.77 19.41 17.62
CA ARG A 613 -4.78 19.70 16.58
C ARG A 613 -4.19 20.37 15.34
N TRP A 614 -2.93 20.07 15.01
CA TRP A 614 -2.27 20.56 13.79
C TRP A 614 -2.92 19.97 12.54
N TRP A 615 -3.50 18.79 12.69
CA TRP A 615 -4.15 18.08 11.62
C TRP A 615 -5.50 17.56 12.08
N SER A 616 -6.51 17.70 11.24
CA SER A 616 -7.85 17.19 11.52
C SER A 616 -7.96 15.67 11.36
N GLY A 617 -6.94 14.99 10.82
CA GLY A 617 -7.02 13.57 10.45
C GLY A 617 -7.69 13.32 9.09
N ALA A 618 -8.16 14.37 8.39
CA ALA A 618 -8.63 14.27 7.02
C ALA A 618 -7.44 14.00 6.05
N PRO A 619 -7.60 13.16 5.03
CA PRO A 619 -8.84 12.48 4.62
C PRO A 619 -9.05 11.10 5.27
N PHE A 620 -8.11 10.60 6.06
CA PHE A 620 -8.11 9.19 6.49
C PHE A 620 -9.20 8.84 7.51
N TYR A 621 -9.69 9.77 8.33
CA TYR A 621 -10.78 9.40 9.25
C TYR A 621 -12.08 9.02 8.52
N TYR A 622 -12.31 9.48 7.27
CA TYR A 622 -13.51 9.10 6.49
C TYR A 622 -13.59 7.59 6.22
N PRO A 623 -12.60 6.95 5.55
CA PRO A 623 -12.59 5.51 5.36
C PRO A 623 -12.49 4.76 6.69
N GLY A 624 -11.86 5.35 7.72
CA GLY A 624 -11.85 4.77 9.06
C GLY A 624 -13.26 4.55 9.64
N MET A 625 -14.15 5.54 9.51
CA MET A 625 -15.53 5.44 9.99
C MET A 625 -16.36 4.40 9.21
N ASN A 626 -16.01 4.10 7.96
CA ASN A 626 -16.71 3.20 7.04
C ASN A 626 -15.85 2.00 6.61
N SER A 627 -15.01 1.51 7.51
CA SER A 627 -13.94 0.55 7.18
C SER A 627 -14.42 -0.73 6.50
N ILE A 628 -15.52 -1.34 6.96
CA ILE A 628 -16.04 -2.57 6.35
C ILE A 628 -16.55 -2.34 4.92
N LEU A 629 -17.22 -1.22 4.65
CA LEU A 629 -17.75 -0.91 3.33
C LEU A 629 -16.60 -0.75 2.34
N VAL A 630 -15.56 -0.02 2.73
CA VAL A 630 -14.38 0.20 1.89
C VAL A 630 -13.65 -1.13 1.64
N TYR A 631 -13.46 -1.95 2.68
CA TYR A 631 -12.79 -3.24 2.53
C TYR A 631 -13.61 -4.22 1.67
N VAL A 632 -14.90 -4.42 1.94
CA VAL A 632 -15.72 -5.33 1.13
C VAL A 632 -15.88 -4.79 -0.29
N GLY A 633 -16.07 -3.47 -0.42
CA GLY A 633 -16.27 -2.81 -1.70
C GLY A 633 -15.05 -2.93 -2.61
N HIS A 634 -13.83 -2.76 -2.09
CA HIS A 634 -12.63 -2.78 -2.93
C HIS A 634 -12.35 -4.16 -3.52
N GLU A 635 -12.64 -5.24 -2.79
CA GLU A 635 -12.52 -6.63 -3.26
C GLU A 635 -13.63 -6.95 -4.28
N VAL A 636 -14.89 -6.65 -3.96
CA VAL A 636 -16.04 -6.97 -4.83
C VAL A 636 -15.99 -6.19 -6.15
N LEU A 637 -15.51 -4.94 -6.11
CA LEU A 637 -15.45 -4.06 -7.28
C LEU A 637 -14.05 -4.00 -7.91
N GLU A 638 -13.12 -4.88 -7.53
CA GLU A 638 -11.74 -4.85 -8.01
C GLU A 638 -11.65 -4.86 -9.54
N GLU A 639 -12.46 -5.68 -10.20
CA GLU A 639 -12.40 -5.85 -11.66
C GLU A 639 -13.21 -4.81 -12.45
N TYR A 640 -13.91 -3.90 -11.77
CA TYR A 640 -14.84 -2.97 -12.40
C TYR A 640 -14.26 -1.56 -12.56
N PHE A 641 -14.69 -0.85 -13.60
CA PHE A 641 -14.41 0.58 -13.75
C PHE A 641 -15.12 1.37 -12.64
N PRO A 642 -14.49 2.38 -12.00
CA PRO A 642 -13.19 3.01 -12.30
C PRO A 642 -11.98 2.41 -11.57
N PHE A 643 -12.13 1.29 -10.85
CA PHE A 643 -11.06 0.68 -10.04
C PHE A 643 -10.06 -0.10 -10.89
N ARG A 644 -10.53 -0.71 -11.98
CA ARG A 644 -9.68 -1.37 -12.97
C ARG A 644 -10.13 -1.03 -14.38
N TRP A 645 -9.17 -0.80 -15.25
CA TRP A 645 -9.39 -0.62 -16.69
C TRP A 645 -8.27 -1.31 -17.47
N ARG A 646 -8.49 -1.45 -18.77
CA ARG A 646 -7.47 -2.03 -19.66
C ARG A 646 -6.36 -1.01 -19.89
N MET A 647 -5.17 -1.33 -19.39
CA MET A 647 -3.94 -0.58 -19.62
C MET A 647 -3.49 -0.63 -21.08
N ALA A 648 -2.82 0.42 -21.55
CA ALA A 648 -2.24 0.49 -22.88
C ALA A 648 -0.91 -0.28 -22.90
N ASP A 649 -0.09 -0.10 -21.86
CA ASP A 649 1.12 -0.87 -21.61
C ASP A 649 1.07 -1.58 -20.25
N SER A 650 0.71 -2.86 -20.27
CA SER A 650 0.67 -3.71 -19.07
C SER A 650 2.05 -4.00 -18.45
N GLN A 651 3.15 -3.65 -19.12
CA GLN A 651 4.53 -3.87 -18.69
C GLN A 651 5.15 -2.61 -18.05
N SER A 652 4.37 -1.55 -17.85
CA SER A 652 4.85 -0.30 -17.25
C SER A 652 4.38 -0.17 -15.79
N HIS A 653 5.34 -0.01 -14.86
CA HIS A 653 5.05 0.27 -13.45
C HIS A 653 4.21 1.54 -13.26
N ALA A 654 4.46 2.58 -14.06
CA ALA A 654 3.74 3.85 -13.99
C ALA A 654 2.23 3.71 -14.27
N GLU A 655 1.84 2.86 -15.23
CA GLU A 655 0.42 2.61 -15.53
C GLU A 655 -0.26 1.87 -14.37
N HIS A 656 0.38 0.81 -13.84
CA HIS A 656 -0.11 0.09 -12.66
C HIS A 656 -0.20 1.00 -11.43
N LEU A 657 0.80 1.85 -11.19
CA LEU A 657 0.81 2.77 -10.06
C LEU A 657 -0.32 3.80 -10.17
N THR A 658 -0.49 4.39 -11.36
CA THR A 658 -1.55 5.36 -11.64
C THR A 658 -2.92 4.74 -11.43
N GLN A 659 -3.12 3.50 -11.90
CA GLN A 659 -4.36 2.76 -11.68
C GLN A 659 -4.66 2.55 -10.20
N ASN A 660 -3.69 2.04 -9.45
CA ASN A 660 -3.86 1.72 -8.03
C ASN A 660 -4.08 2.97 -7.17
N LEU A 661 -3.40 4.08 -7.48
CA LEU A 661 -3.60 5.36 -6.81
C LEU A 661 -4.98 5.95 -7.09
N LEU A 662 -5.45 5.89 -8.35
CA LEU A 662 -6.78 6.37 -8.71
C LEU A 662 -7.88 5.54 -8.06
N ALA A 663 -7.78 4.20 -8.11
CA ALA A 663 -8.71 3.30 -7.46
C ALA A 663 -8.82 3.55 -5.95
N THR A 664 -7.67 3.71 -5.28
CA THR A 664 -7.61 4.03 -3.84
C THR A 664 -8.20 5.42 -3.54
N SER A 665 -7.90 6.41 -4.38
CA SER A 665 -8.44 7.77 -4.25
C SER A 665 -9.97 7.80 -4.42
N CYS A 666 -10.51 6.99 -5.33
CA CYS A 666 -11.96 6.81 -5.49
C CYS A 666 -12.60 6.28 -4.20
N TRP A 667 -12.00 5.31 -3.51
CA TRP A 667 -12.52 4.81 -2.23
C TRP A 667 -12.50 5.86 -1.12
N VAL A 668 -11.45 6.69 -1.07
CA VAL A 668 -11.39 7.82 -0.13
C VAL A 668 -12.48 8.85 -0.44
N LEU A 669 -12.71 9.15 -1.72
CA LEU A 669 -13.78 10.06 -2.16
C LEU A 669 -15.18 9.50 -1.84
N ILE A 670 -15.42 8.21 -2.11
CA ILE A 670 -16.68 7.51 -1.76
C ILE A 670 -16.90 7.60 -0.24
N SER A 671 -15.87 7.34 0.55
CA SER A 671 -15.94 7.45 2.01
C SER A 671 -16.27 8.87 2.47
N PHE A 672 -15.70 9.89 1.82
CA PHE A 672 -16.01 11.29 2.07
C PHE A 672 -17.47 11.64 1.72
N LEU A 673 -17.98 11.16 0.57
CA LEU A 673 -19.36 11.37 0.16
C LEU A 673 -20.35 10.71 1.12
N LEU A 674 -20.08 9.47 1.53
CA LEU A 674 -20.88 8.75 2.53
C LEU A 674 -20.88 9.47 3.87
N HIS A 675 -19.72 9.98 4.30
CA HIS A 675 -19.61 10.79 5.50
C HIS A 675 -20.45 12.07 5.41
N ARG A 676 -20.40 12.79 4.28
CA ARG A 676 -21.22 14.00 4.06
C ARG A 676 -22.72 13.70 4.07
N LYS A 677 -23.11 12.48 3.70
CA LYS A 677 -24.50 11.99 3.72
C LYS A 677 -24.89 11.32 5.05
N ASN A 678 -23.99 11.26 6.04
CA ASN A 678 -24.18 10.56 7.32
C ASN A 678 -24.55 9.08 7.17
N ILE A 679 -24.09 8.42 6.10
CA ILE A 679 -24.31 6.99 5.86
C ILE A 679 -23.12 6.23 6.45
N PHE A 680 -23.40 5.38 7.45
CA PHE A 680 -22.39 4.54 8.09
C PHE A 680 -22.81 3.07 8.05
N TRP A 681 -22.10 2.26 7.27
CA TRP A 681 -22.36 0.82 7.25
C TRP A 681 -21.60 0.16 8.41
N LYS A 682 -22.35 -0.45 9.32
CA LYS A 682 -21.83 -1.20 10.46
C LYS A 682 -22.42 -2.60 10.45
N ILE A 683 -21.64 -3.53 10.97
CA ILE A 683 -22.02 -4.91 11.30
C ILE A 683 -22.09 -5.01 12.82
#